data_AF-A0A7C7EL93-F1
#
_entry.id   AF-A0A7C7EL93-F1
#
_cell.length_a   1.000
_cell.length_b   1.000
_cell.length_c   1.000
_cell.angle_alpha   90.00
_cell.angle_beta   90.00
_cell.angle_gamma   90.00
#
_symmetry.space_group_name_H-M   'P 1'
#
loop_
_entity.id
_entity.type
_entity.pdbx_description
1 polymer ?
#
loop_
_entity_poly.entity_id
_entity_poly.type
_entity_poly.pdbx_seq_one_letter_code
_entity_poly.pdbx_strand_id
1 'polypeptide(L)'
;MDVVDSIIKTFETYWNDDEFRTFMPGEEEDKKELKIALSRKEKDEDKQYVFFDLRPYSHQKEILEDLRVEREEYESYKNLVVASTGTGKTETMIATVVSEMIGRTLIVVPSNLLRKQTADKFLTFGILQAIGIIKETALKPTVTTLRKTPKELYQLQEILDRSNIIVTTMSLLQRFPEEYLMVINKTCDTLIVDEAHHIAANTWATVKYKLGKLRCLQFTATPFRNDGKKVDGKIIYNFPLAMAQQQGYFQKINFLPLMEFDEEKGDFAIAEAAIKQLESDLEAGYNHLILVRAKDKRSADYLFNSIYHQYFEKYNPVLVHSDIPVSKRTAAIKALKSGDSKIVVCVDMFGEGIDIPNLKIAAVHDKYKSLPITLQFIGRFARTSEGLGAATVITNIANDELNESLRELYSQDSDWNVLLHVMAKREIDKELSLQELAQGFDASSLKGMTIQQLRPKISMIAYKTSEKSWNPDAVYKVFDPDNCFFTINNENGIIVILEKLDSKVEWTSFKGINDTNWNLHLVYWNRSIEMFFINSTNKSIADTLATALFNRSDKITGETVFRCLHGIKRLMLGTVGLKSAIDGPIRYRMFAGIDIANGIAESQKETSFKSNLFGVGYSGNGKVSIGCSYKGRIWSRWVESIGYWIDWCNDVASRLLNDEINTSKIFEGALIPEIIKERPSSVPYGIEWPIDIDLINDNSVYILHGPNEYPIYSVDIKISDYSESGSIRFIVGNEQVFEEYELHISDKGYEFIAVKSKGFKIKKNKHEYKMTEFFNKFPPCIKFVDHSMLEGNYLVKISSAPPAFNMERIIVWDWKETNIRKESQGINRDKQSIQYQVIQNLTSTNQYEVIFDDDSAGEIADVVGVIDKNDKITVQFYHCKYAHGDRPGARVADLYEVCGQAEKSIKWCQDPSAIIDRMIRREAARAQLGGTRFEVGSLKKLKEVKNKMRIFPTTFEIFIVQPGIDSTSITDDMLRILAGTASYLMDTYSINLQVICS
;
A
#
# COMPACT_ATOMS: atom_id res chain seq x y z
N MET A 1 -0.94 -27.86 -25.43
CA MET A 1 -1.42 -29.22 -25.07
C MET A 1 -2.08 -29.22 -23.69
N ASP A 2 -1.63 -28.39 -22.74
CA ASP A 2 -2.13 -28.39 -21.34
C ASP A 2 -3.60 -27.96 -21.11
N VAL A 3 -4.19 -27.15 -22.00
CA VAL A 3 -5.60 -26.72 -21.83
C VAL A 3 -6.56 -27.89 -22.03
N VAL A 4 -6.26 -28.78 -22.97
CA VAL A 4 -7.10 -29.95 -23.26
C VAL A 4 -7.01 -30.96 -22.10
N ASP A 5 -5.82 -31.17 -21.55
CA ASP A 5 -5.65 -32.06 -20.38
C ASP A 5 -6.32 -31.50 -19.12
N SER A 6 -6.31 -30.18 -18.92
CA SER A 6 -7.05 -29.54 -17.84
C SER A 6 -8.56 -29.75 -18.01
N ILE A 7 -9.10 -29.57 -19.23
CA ILE A 7 -10.52 -29.78 -19.51
C ILE A 7 -10.89 -31.25 -19.31
N ILE A 8 -10.05 -32.19 -19.75
CA ILE A 8 -10.29 -33.63 -19.57
C ILE A 8 -10.29 -33.99 -18.08
N LYS A 9 -9.33 -33.50 -17.28
CA LYS A 9 -9.31 -33.76 -15.83
C LYS A 9 -10.53 -33.20 -15.11
N THR A 10 -10.94 -31.98 -15.44
CA THR A 10 -12.15 -31.37 -14.88
C THR A 10 -13.40 -32.14 -15.30
N PHE A 11 -13.48 -32.55 -16.57
CA PHE A 11 -14.58 -33.37 -17.06
C PHE A 11 -14.62 -34.75 -16.37
N GLU A 12 -13.49 -35.43 -16.21
CA GLU A 12 -13.43 -36.72 -15.50
C GLU A 12 -13.79 -36.60 -14.02
N THR A 13 -13.50 -35.46 -13.40
CA THR A 13 -13.90 -35.20 -12.01
C THR A 13 -15.43 -35.09 -11.90
N TYR A 14 -16.08 -34.40 -12.83
CA TYR A 14 -17.55 -34.32 -12.88
C TYR A 14 -18.21 -35.63 -13.36
N TRP A 15 -17.58 -36.36 -14.28
CA TRP A 15 -18.12 -37.59 -14.83
C TRP A 15 -18.10 -38.75 -13.81
N ASN A 16 -17.11 -38.75 -12.92
CA ASN A 16 -16.98 -39.72 -11.83
C ASN A 16 -17.56 -39.18 -10.50
N ASP A 17 -18.30 -38.08 -10.53
CA ASP A 17 -18.93 -37.50 -9.36
C ASP A 17 -20.15 -38.33 -8.95
N ASP A 18 -20.12 -38.85 -7.72
CA ASP A 18 -21.18 -39.66 -7.13
C ASP A 18 -22.52 -38.91 -6.95
N GLU A 19 -22.56 -37.58 -7.17
CA GLU A 19 -23.79 -36.78 -7.25
C GLU A 19 -24.63 -37.07 -8.52
N PHE A 20 -24.02 -37.62 -9.58
CA PHE A 20 -24.71 -37.95 -10.83
C PHE A 20 -24.96 -39.45 -10.97
N ARG A 21 -26.22 -39.84 -11.17
CA ARG A 21 -26.58 -41.20 -11.58
C ARG A 21 -26.57 -41.29 -13.10
N THR A 22 -25.91 -42.31 -13.64
CA THR A 22 -25.92 -42.59 -15.08
C THR A 22 -27.35 -42.93 -15.51
N PHE A 23 -27.98 -42.08 -16.32
CA PHE A 23 -29.27 -42.37 -16.92
C PHE A 23 -29.09 -43.27 -18.14
N MET A 24 -29.64 -44.49 -18.08
CA MET A 24 -29.65 -45.42 -19.21
C MET A 24 -31.01 -45.38 -19.91
N PRO A 25 -31.12 -44.86 -21.15
CA PRO A 25 -32.38 -44.80 -21.89
C PRO A 25 -32.98 -46.17 -22.22
N GLY A 26 -32.26 -47.27 -21.99
CA GLY A 26 -32.75 -48.64 -22.12
C GLY A 26 -33.41 -49.19 -20.85
N GLU A 27 -33.10 -48.61 -19.69
CA GLU A 27 -33.60 -49.04 -18.37
C GLU A 27 -34.97 -48.39 -18.11
N GLU A 28 -35.99 -49.21 -17.92
CA GLU A 28 -37.34 -48.71 -17.64
C GLU A 28 -37.45 -48.01 -16.27
N GLU A 29 -36.57 -48.36 -15.32
CA GLU A 29 -36.54 -47.77 -13.99
C GLU A 29 -36.04 -46.32 -14.02
N ASP A 30 -34.98 -46.05 -14.78
CA ASP A 30 -34.44 -44.71 -15.01
C ASP A 30 -35.43 -43.81 -15.76
N LYS A 31 -36.13 -44.35 -16.78
CA LYS A 31 -37.22 -43.61 -17.47
C LYS A 31 -38.37 -43.26 -16.54
N LYS A 32 -38.68 -44.13 -15.59
CA LYS A 32 -39.76 -43.94 -14.62
C LYS A 32 -39.38 -42.86 -13.61
N GLU A 33 -38.15 -42.90 -13.09
CA GLU A 33 -37.61 -41.85 -12.23
C GLU A 33 -37.56 -40.50 -12.94
N LEU A 34 -37.10 -40.46 -14.20
CA LEU A 34 -37.09 -39.23 -15.01
C LEU A 34 -38.51 -38.69 -15.23
N LYS A 35 -39.49 -39.56 -15.52
CA LYS A 35 -40.91 -39.15 -15.62
C LYS A 35 -41.45 -38.62 -14.31
N ILE A 36 -41.11 -39.23 -13.17
CA ILE A 36 -41.53 -38.78 -11.84
C ILE A 36 -40.91 -37.41 -11.50
N ALA A 37 -39.63 -37.21 -11.81
CA ALA A 37 -38.93 -35.95 -11.60
C ALA A 37 -39.53 -34.82 -12.47
N LEU A 38 -39.91 -35.13 -13.71
CA LEU A 38 -40.53 -34.18 -14.64
C LEU A 38 -42.01 -33.92 -14.33
N SER A 39 -42.73 -34.87 -13.72
CA SER A 39 -44.16 -34.72 -13.38
C SER A 39 -44.42 -33.97 -12.07
N ARG A 40 -43.39 -33.73 -11.24
CA ARG A 40 -43.50 -33.04 -9.94
C ARG A 40 -43.85 -31.54 -10.01
N LYS A 41 -44.04 -30.96 -11.20
CA LYS A 41 -44.45 -29.55 -11.37
C LYS A 41 -45.96 -29.30 -11.41
N GLU A 42 -46.81 -30.32 -11.53
CA GLU A 42 -48.26 -30.11 -11.63
C GLU A 42 -49.08 -31.21 -10.91
N LYS A 43 -49.37 -31.01 -9.62
CA LYS A 43 -50.68 -31.19 -8.94
C LYS A 43 -50.52 -31.47 -7.44
N ASP A 44 -51.43 -30.85 -6.70
CA ASP A 44 -51.47 -30.70 -5.25
C ASP A 44 -52.28 -31.82 -4.53
N GLU A 45 -52.17 -31.84 -3.20
CA GLU A 45 -53.03 -32.53 -2.21
C GLU A 45 -52.82 -34.06 -1.97
N ASP A 46 -51.80 -34.42 -1.17
CA ASP A 46 -52.04 -35.23 0.05
C ASP A 46 -50.80 -35.21 0.97
N LYS A 47 -51.03 -35.25 2.30
CA LYS A 47 -49.98 -35.15 3.32
C LYS A 47 -48.97 -36.31 3.22
N GLN A 48 -47.84 -36.09 2.55
CA GLN A 48 -46.62 -36.87 2.73
C GLN A 48 -45.52 -35.94 3.24
N TYR A 49 -44.95 -36.28 4.39
CA TYR A 49 -43.72 -35.67 4.88
C TYR A 49 -42.64 -35.84 3.82
N VAL A 50 -42.30 -34.76 3.12
CA VAL A 50 -41.12 -34.70 2.27
C VAL A 50 -39.93 -34.69 3.22
N PHE A 51 -39.34 -35.86 3.46
CA PHE A 51 -38.00 -35.96 4.01
C PHE A 51 -37.07 -35.36 2.95
N PHE A 52 -36.63 -34.12 3.15
CA PHE A 52 -35.47 -33.63 2.44
C PHE A 52 -34.27 -34.41 2.95
N ASP A 53 -33.68 -35.20 2.05
CA ASP A 53 -32.40 -35.88 2.22
C ASP A 53 -31.31 -34.82 2.21
N LEU A 54 -31.20 -34.06 3.30
CA LEU A 54 -30.12 -33.11 3.49
C LEU A 54 -28.85 -33.93 3.75
N ARG A 55 -27.76 -33.59 3.06
CA ARG A 55 -26.44 -34.19 3.27
C ARG A 55 -25.52 -33.09 3.79
N PRO A 56 -24.44 -33.40 4.54
CA PRO A 56 -23.46 -32.40 4.91
C PRO A 56 -22.87 -31.79 3.65
N TYR A 57 -22.64 -30.49 3.67
CA TYR A 57 -22.05 -29.79 2.53
C TYR A 57 -20.63 -30.31 2.26
N SER A 58 -20.24 -30.40 0.98
CA SER A 58 -18.93 -30.93 0.54
C SER A 58 -17.74 -30.28 1.26
N HIS A 59 -17.77 -28.95 1.42
CA HIS A 59 -16.72 -28.20 2.14
C HIS A 59 -16.56 -28.63 3.60
N GLN A 60 -17.61 -29.10 4.26
CA GLN A 60 -17.51 -29.57 5.65
C GLN A 60 -16.76 -30.89 5.74
N LYS A 61 -16.84 -31.74 4.72
CA LYS A 61 -16.05 -32.98 4.64
C LYS A 61 -14.57 -32.67 4.35
N GLU A 62 -14.30 -31.76 3.41
CA GLU A 62 -12.95 -31.29 3.10
C GLU A 62 -12.25 -30.71 4.33
N ILE A 63 -12.93 -29.87 5.12
CA ILE A 63 -12.38 -29.35 6.38
C ILE A 63 -11.97 -30.47 7.34
N LEU A 64 -12.76 -31.54 7.45
CA LEU A 64 -12.46 -32.66 8.34
C LEU A 64 -11.28 -33.50 7.81
N GLU A 65 -11.16 -33.66 6.50
CA GLU A 65 -10.04 -34.38 5.88
C GLU A 65 -8.73 -33.59 6.02
N ASP A 66 -8.73 -32.29 5.70
CA ASP A 66 -7.55 -31.43 5.86
C ASP A 66 -7.10 -31.35 7.33
N LEU A 67 -8.07 -31.25 8.25
CA LEU A 67 -7.79 -31.28 9.68
C LEU A 67 -7.18 -32.62 10.11
N ARG A 68 -7.64 -33.72 9.53
CA ARG A 68 -7.12 -35.06 9.82
C ARG A 68 -5.69 -35.21 9.29
N VAL A 69 -5.42 -34.81 8.05
CA VAL A 69 -4.08 -34.82 7.45
C VAL A 69 -3.11 -33.98 8.27
N GLU A 70 -3.50 -32.76 8.67
CA GLU A 70 -2.67 -31.89 9.51
C GLU A 70 -2.28 -32.53 10.85
N ARG A 71 -3.17 -33.32 11.43
CA ARG A 71 -2.94 -33.95 12.73
C ARG A 71 -2.20 -35.27 12.64
N GLU A 72 -2.54 -36.11 11.66
CA GLU A 72 -1.97 -37.44 11.48
C GLU A 72 -0.58 -37.38 10.81
N GLU A 73 -0.39 -36.51 9.81
CA GLU A 73 0.85 -36.44 9.02
C GLU A 73 1.82 -35.35 9.51
N TYR A 74 1.30 -34.19 9.95
CA TYR A 74 2.12 -33.01 10.26
C TYR A 74 2.19 -32.67 11.76
N GLU A 75 1.54 -33.46 12.64
CA GLU A 75 1.43 -33.21 14.08
C GLU A 75 1.04 -31.75 14.43
N SER A 76 0.22 -31.14 13.57
CA SER A 76 -0.14 -29.72 13.59
C SER A 76 -1.48 -29.52 14.27
N TYR A 77 -1.45 -29.04 15.52
CA TYR A 77 -2.65 -28.91 16.38
C TYR A 77 -3.11 -27.46 16.63
N LYS A 78 -2.59 -26.49 15.87
CA LYS A 78 -2.98 -25.07 15.97
C LYS A 78 -3.54 -24.60 14.63
N ASN A 79 -4.79 -24.98 14.38
CA ASN A 79 -5.41 -24.83 13.07
C ASN A 79 -6.44 -23.70 13.06
N LEU A 80 -6.59 -23.07 11.91
CA LEU A 80 -7.52 -21.98 11.64
C LEU A 80 -8.36 -22.35 10.40
N VAL A 81 -9.68 -22.39 10.57
CA VAL A 81 -10.64 -22.54 9.49
C VAL A 81 -11.23 -21.17 9.19
N VAL A 82 -11.00 -20.68 7.98
CA VAL A 82 -11.58 -19.44 7.48
C VAL A 82 -12.84 -19.81 6.71
N ALA A 83 -14.01 -19.49 7.26
CA ALA A 83 -15.29 -19.81 6.63
C ALA A 83 -16.30 -18.68 6.84
N SER A 84 -16.97 -18.31 5.75
CA SER A 84 -17.94 -17.20 5.72
C SER A 84 -19.06 -17.36 6.75
N THR A 85 -19.60 -16.26 7.27
CA THR A 85 -20.67 -16.31 8.27
C THR A 85 -21.93 -16.96 7.69
N GLY A 86 -22.36 -18.10 8.25
CA GLY A 86 -23.57 -18.81 7.80
C GLY A 86 -23.32 -20.11 7.04
N THR A 87 -22.06 -20.50 6.80
CA THR A 87 -21.69 -21.74 6.07
C THR A 87 -21.66 -23.00 6.95
N GLY A 88 -22.30 -22.97 8.12
CA GLY A 88 -22.37 -24.11 9.04
C GLY A 88 -21.14 -24.30 9.94
N LYS A 89 -20.43 -23.24 10.33
CA LYS A 89 -19.25 -23.32 11.25
C LYS A 89 -19.54 -24.12 12.52
N THR A 90 -20.70 -23.91 13.15
CA THR A 90 -21.06 -24.64 14.38
C THR A 90 -21.31 -26.13 14.10
N GLU A 91 -21.91 -26.45 12.97
CA GLU A 91 -22.11 -27.83 12.52
C GLU A 91 -20.76 -28.50 12.26
N THR A 92 -19.80 -27.81 11.66
CA THR A 92 -18.42 -28.31 11.51
C THR A 92 -17.75 -28.55 12.87
N MET A 93 -17.91 -27.65 13.85
CA MET A 93 -17.39 -27.86 15.21
C MET A 93 -17.96 -29.14 15.84
N ILE A 94 -19.27 -29.38 15.69
CA ILE A 94 -19.93 -30.59 16.19
C ILE A 94 -19.37 -31.83 15.47
N ALA A 95 -19.28 -31.77 14.14
CA ALA A 95 -18.78 -32.86 13.33
C ALA A 95 -17.34 -33.24 13.73
N THR A 96 -16.45 -32.27 13.94
CA THR A 96 -15.07 -32.51 14.41
C THR A 96 -15.03 -33.22 15.76
N VAL A 97 -15.81 -32.74 16.74
CA VAL A 97 -15.84 -33.36 18.08
C VAL A 97 -16.29 -34.82 18.01
N VAL A 98 -17.30 -35.09 17.18
CA VAL A 98 -17.87 -36.44 17.02
C VAL A 98 -16.94 -37.34 16.21
N SER A 99 -16.39 -36.88 15.08
CA SER A 99 -15.55 -37.69 14.20
C SER A 99 -14.23 -38.10 14.84
N GLU A 100 -13.64 -37.21 15.64
CA GLU A 100 -12.37 -37.48 16.34
C GLU A 100 -12.58 -38.07 17.74
N MET A 101 -13.83 -38.27 18.15
CA MET A 101 -14.20 -38.80 19.48
C MET A 101 -13.54 -38.03 20.63
N ILE A 102 -13.56 -36.70 20.57
CA ILE A 102 -12.91 -35.85 21.57
C ILE A 102 -13.62 -35.97 22.92
N GLY A 103 -12.87 -36.26 23.97
CA GLY A 103 -13.42 -36.47 25.32
C GLY A 103 -14.01 -35.19 25.93
N ARG A 104 -13.19 -34.13 26.05
CA ARG A 104 -13.60 -32.85 26.64
C ARG A 104 -13.14 -31.66 25.81
N THR A 105 -14.11 -30.84 25.42
CA THR A 105 -13.89 -29.67 24.57
C THR A 105 -14.29 -28.39 25.29
N LEU A 106 -13.35 -27.44 25.37
CA LEU A 106 -13.62 -26.07 25.77
C LEU A 106 -13.91 -25.22 24.53
N ILE A 107 -15.10 -24.63 24.46
CA ILE A 107 -15.53 -23.74 23.39
C ILE A 107 -15.56 -22.29 23.90
N VAL A 108 -14.81 -21.42 23.24
CA VAL A 108 -14.74 -20.00 23.55
C VAL A 108 -15.40 -19.19 22.44
N VAL A 109 -16.37 -18.36 22.81
CA VAL A 109 -17.12 -17.48 21.90
C VAL A 109 -17.04 -16.02 22.36
N PRO A 110 -17.28 -15.03 21.49
CA PRO A 110 -17.07 -13.62 21.86
C PRO A 110 -18.21 -13.05 22.72
N SER A 111 -19.43 -13.60 22.64
CA SER A 111 -20.62 -13.02 23.28
C SER A 111 -21.48 -14.01 24.05
N ASN A 112 -22.28 -13.49 25.00
CA ASN A 112 -23.23 -14.29 25.78
C ASN A 112 -24.31 -14.94 24.90
N LEU A 113 -24.69 -14.28 23.80
CA LEU A 113 -25.72 -14.77 22.89
C LEU A 113 -25.22 -15.95 22.06
N LEU A 114 -24.01 -15.86 21.49
CA LEU A 114 -23.37 -16.99 20.81
C LEU A 114 -23.15 -18.16 21.78
N ARG A 115 -22.80 -17.89 23.05
CA ARG A 115 -22.65 -18.96 24.06
C ARG A 115 -23.92 -19.78 24.21
N LYS A 116 -25.09 -19.12 24.20
CA LYS A 116 -26.38 -19.80 24.27
C LYS A 116 -26.65 -20.59 22.97
N GLN A 117 -26.50 -19.96 21.81
CA GLN A 117 -26.75 -20.61 20.52
C GLN A 117 -25.86 -21.84 20.29
N THR A 118 -24.56 -21.74 20.58
CA THR A 118 -23.62 -22.87 20.46
C THR A 118 -23.99 -23.99 21.43
N ALA A 119 -24.32 -23.67 22.67
CA ALA A 119 -24.74 -24.69 23.64
C ALA A 119 -26.02 -25.42 23.19
N ASP A 120 -27.03 -24.66 22.72
CA ASP A 120 -28.30 -25.22 22.24
C ASP A 120 -28.10 -26.14 21.02
N LYS A 121 -27.17 -25.80 20.11
CA LYS A 121 -26.81 -26.66 18.97
C LYS A 121 -26.09 -27.94 19.42
N PHE A 122 -25.11 -27.87 20.32
CA PHE A 122 -24.42 -29.06 20.81
C PHE A 122 -25.35 -30.02 21.59
N LEU A 123 -26.34 -29.49 22.31
CA LEU A 123 -27.36 -30.30 23.00
C LEU A 123 -28.19 -31.17 22.05
N THR A 124 -28.33 -30.74 20.79
CA THR A 124 -29.20 -31.37 19.79
C THR A 124 -28.42 -31.99 18.64
N PHE A 125 -27.09 -31.88 18.63
CA PHE A 125 -26.24 -32.07 17.44
C PHE A 125 -26.62 -31.20 16.23
N GLY A 126 -27.42 -30.15 16.45
CA GLY A 126 -27.90 -29.25 15.40
C GLY A 126 -28.65 -29.99 14.30
N ILE A 127 -28.38 -29.60 13.05
CA ILE A 127 -29.01 -30.21 11.87
C ILE A 127 -28.45 -31.61 11.57
N LEU A 128 -27.26 -31.97 12.09
CA LEU A 128 -26.56 -33.21 11.71
C LEU A 128 -27.34 -34.51 12.00
N GLN A 129 -28.20 -34.50 13.03
CA GLN A 129 -29.12 -35.61 13.29
C GLN A 129 -30.30 -35.64 12.33
N ALA A 130 -30.91 -34.47 12.07
CA ALA A 130 -32.06 -34.35 11.17
C ALA A 130 -31.73 -34.79 9.73
N ILE A 131 -30.44 -34.75 9.38
CA ILE A 131 -29.93 -35.02 8.03
C ILE A 131 -29.17 -36.36 7.98
N GLY A 132 -29.32 -37.19 9.01
CA GLY A 132 -28.86 -38.59 9.01
C GLY A 132 -27.35 -38.82 9.16
N ILE A 133 -26.52 -37.76 9.25
CA ILE A 133 -25.06 -37.90 9.46
C ILE A 133 -24.76 -38.52 10.82
N ILE A 134 -25.44 -38.02 11.84
CA ILE A 134 -25.38 -38.58 13.18
C ILE A 134 -26.67 -39.35 13.38
N LYS A 135 -26.56 -40.65 13.67
CA LYS A 135 -27.73 -41.49 13.96
C LYS A 135 -28.52 -40.89 15.11
N GLU A 136 -29.86 -40.95 15.05
CA GLU A 136 -30.72 -40.49 16.15
C GLU A 136 -30.44 -41.22 17.47
N THR A 137 -29.93 -42.45 17.38
CA THR A 137 -29.52 -43.28 18.53
C THR A 137 -28.20 -42.85 19.17
N ALA A 138 -27.48 -41.88 18.60
CA ALA A 138 -26.22 -41.40 19.17
C ALA A 138 -26.46 -40.72 20.51
N LEU A 139 -25.61 -41.04 21.49
CA LEU A 139 -25.67 -40.40 22.81
C LEU A 139 -25.29 -38.93 22.69
N LYS A 140 -26.14 -38.07 23.23
CA LYS A 140 -25.94 -36.61 23.22
C LYS A 140 -24.92 -36.22 24.28
N PRO A 141 -24.07 -35.20 24.02
CA PRO A 141 -23.03 -34.79 24.97
C PRO A 141 -23.65 -34.06 26.16
N THR A 142 -22.97 -34.14 27.32
CA THR A 142 -23.27 -33.24 28.43
C THR A 142 -22.66 -31.87 28.15
N VAL A 143 -23.51 -30.85 28.01
CA VAL A 143 -23.11 -29.48 27.67
C VAL A 143 -23.26 -28.55 28.88
N THR A 144 -22.18 -27.85 29.23
CA THR A 144 -22.15 -26.88 30.33
C THR A 144 -21.85 -25.47 29.80
N THR A 145 -22.61 -24.47 30.26
CA THR A 145 -22.28 -23.06 30.01
C THR A 145 -21.69 -22.39 31.24
N LEU A 146 -20.44 -21.93 31.17
CA LEU A 146 -19.84 -21.13 32.24
C LEU A 146 -20.32 -19.69 32.13
N ARG A 147 -21.11 -19.24 33.11
CA ARG A 147 -21.70 -17.88 33.16
C ARG A 147 -20.98 -16.94 34.12
N LYS A 148 -20.31 -17.51 35.12
CA LYS A 148 -19.59 -16.81 36.19
C LYS A 148 -18.40 -17.67 36.62
N THR A 149 -17.40 -17.05 37.24
CA THR A 149 -16.28 -17.76 37.84
C THR A 149 -16.79 -18.59 39.04
N PRO A 150 -16.49 -19.90 39.11
CA PRO A 150 -16.74 -20.69 40.31
C PRO A 150 -16.03 -20.08 41.51
N LYS A 151 -16.57 -20.27 42.72
CA LYS A 151 -15.98 -19.66 43.93
C LYS A 151 -14.72 -20.40 44.38
N GLU A 152 -14.76 -21.72 44.29
CA GLU A 152 -13.70 -22.62 44.74
C GLU A 152 -13.20 -23.49 43.58
N LEU A 153 -11.91 -23.81 43.58
CA LEU A 153 -11.26 -24.57 42.50
C LEU A 153 -11.87 -25.97 42.33
N TYR A 154 -12.25 -26.64 43.42
CA TYR A 154 -12.87 -27.97 43.36
C TYR A 154 -14.20 -27.95 42.60
N GLN A 155 -14.97 -26.85 42.69
CA GLN A 155 -16.24 -26.71 41.98
C GLN A 155 -16.00 -26.66 40.47
N LEU A 156 -14.93 -26.00 40.04
CA LEU A 156 -14.53 -26.02 38.63
C LEU A 156 -14.19 -27.45 38.20
N GLN A 157 -13.39 -28.18 38.99
CA GLN A 157 -13.03 -29.56 38.66
C GLN A 157 -14.27 -30.46 38.53
N GLU A 158 -15.20 -30.40 39.49
CA GLU A 158 -16.44 -31.19 39.44
C GLU A 158 -17.29 -30.86 38.20
N ILE A 159 -17.36 -29.58 37.81
CA ILE A 159 -18.04 -29.14 36.60
C ILE A 159 -17.36 -29.74 35.35
N LEU A 160 -16.03 -29.68 35.28
CA LEU A 160 -15.28 -30.20 34.13
C LEU A 160 -15.40 -31.72 34.02
N ASP A 161 -15.32 -32.45 35.14
CA ASP A 161 -15.38 -33.92 35.17
C ASP A 161 -16.73 -34.46 34.68
N ARG A 162 -17.81 -33.69 34.84
CA ARG A 162 -19.17 -34.04 34.39
C ARG A 162 -19.54 -33.53 33.01
N SER A 163 -18.64 -32.81 32.32
CA SER A 163 -18.96 -32.15 31.06
C SER A 163 -18.16 -32.75 29.90
N ASN A 164 -18.82 -32.95 28.75
CA ASN A 164 -18.12 -33.21 27.49
C ASN A 164 -17.83 -31.90 26.76
N ILE A 165 -18.79 -30.98 26.77
CA ILE A 165 -18.70 -29.69 26.10
C ILE A 165 -18.83 -28.57 27.13
N ILE A 166 -17.87 -27.66 27.16
CA ILE A 166 -17.90 -26.48 28.02
C ILE A 166 -17.91 -25.24 27.14
N VAL A 167 -18.96 -24.42 27.20
CA VAL A 167 -19.06 -23.18 26.42
C VAL A 167 -18.92 -21.96 27.33
N THR A 168 -18.00 -21.06 27.00
CA THR A 168 -17.69 -19.87 27.78
C THR A 168 -17.33 -18.67 26.90
N THR A 169 -17.15 -17.50 27.50
CA THR A 169 -16.66 -16.30 26.79
C THR A 169 -15.22 -16.00 27.17
N MET A 170 -14.48 -15.38 26.24
CA MET A 170 -13.10 -14.96 26.51
C MET A 170 -13.01 -13.97 27.68
N SER A 171 -13.97 -13.05 27.75
CA SER A 171 -14.08 -12.05 28.83
C SER A 171 -14.25 -12.68 30.21
N LEU A 172 -14.83 -13.88 30.29
CA LEU A 172 -14.95 -14.62 31.54
C LEU A 172 -13.64 -15.37 31.87
N LEU A 173 -13.03 -16.05 30.90
CA LEU A 173 -11.77 -16.77 31.10
C LEU A 173 -10.62 -15.85 31.55
N GLN A 174 -10.58 -14.60 31.08
CA GLN A 174 -9.59 -13.62 31.54
C GLN A 174 -9.66 -13.32 33.04
N ARG A 175 -10.83 -13.52 33.65
CA ARG A 175 -11.03 -13.28 35.10
C ARG A 175 -10.67 -14.50 35.94
N PHE A 176 -10.32 -15.63 35.31
CA PHE A 176 -10.01 -16.85 36.03
C PHE A 176 -8.61 -16.72 36.64
N PRO A 177 -8.43 -17.09 37.92
CA PRO A 177 -7.11 -17.24 38.50
C PRO A 177 -6.27 -18.27 37.73
N GLU A 178 -4.95 -18.17 37.80
CA GLU A 178 -4.04 -19.03 37.03
C GLU A 178 -4.25 -20.52 37.31
N GLU A 179 -4.50 -20.88 38.58
CA GLU A 179 -4.79 -22.26 39.01
C GLU A 179 -6.05 -22.85 38.34
N TYR A 180 -7.04 -22.02 37.99
CA TYR A 180 -8.26 -22.44 37.29
C TYR A 180 -7.94 -22.76 35.82
N LEU A 181 -7.12 -21.93 35.16
CA LEU A 181 -6.68 -22.18 33.79
C LEU A 181 -5.79 -23.42 33.70
N MET A 182 -4.95 -23.69 34.72
CA MET A 182 -4.17 -24.93 34.80
C MET A 182 -5.06 -26.17 34.90
N VAL A 183 -6.12 -26.12 35.71
CA VAL A 183 -7.11 -27.21 35.81
C VAL A 183 -7.81 -27.47 34.48
N ILE A 184 -8.20 -26.40 33.77
CA ILE A 184 -8.77 -26.51 32.42
C ILE A 184 -7.75 -27.15 31.46
N ASN A 185 -6.51 -26.68 31.45
CA ASN A 185 -5.43 -27.18 30.58
C ASN A 185 -5.07 -28.65 30.84
N LYS A 186 -5.31 -29.15 32.07
CA LYS A 186 -5.09 -30.55 32.45
C LYS A 186 -6.28 -31.46 32.09
N THR A 187 -7.50 -30.93 32.11
CA THR A 187 -8.73 -31.74 32.06
C THR A 187 -9.38 -31.76 30.67
N CYS A 188 -9.25 -30.67 29.90
CA CYS A 188 -9.75 -30.60 28.53
C CYS A 188 -8.71 -31.14 27.55
N ASP A 189 -9.17 -31.63 26.40
CA ASP A 189 -8.30 -32.14 25.32
C ASP A 189 -8.16 -31.10 24.21
N THR A 190 -9.25 -30.36 23.93
CA THR A 190 -9.36 -29.43 22.80
C THR A 190 -9.96 -28.10 23.22
N LEU A 191 -9.41 -27.02 22.66
CA LEU A 191 -9.90 -25.66 22.69
C LEU A 191 -10.43 -25.30 21.30
N ILE A 192 -11.73 -25.08 21.19
CA ILE A 192 -12.34 -24.50 19.99
C ILE A 192 -12.65 -23.03 20.24
N VAL A 193 -12.28 -22.18 19.30
CA VAL A 193 -12.55 -20.75 19.36
C VAL A 193 -13.40 -20.36 18.17
N ASP A 194 -14.58 -19.79 18.41
CA ASP A 194 -15.41 -19.21 17.34
C ASP A 194 -15.21 -17.69 17.28
N GLU A 195 -15.30 -17.15 16.06
CA GLU A 195 -15.04 -15.76 15.72
C GLU A 195 -13.70 -15.22 16.28
N ALA A 196 -12.61 -15.97 16.02
CA ALA A 196 -11.29 -15.71 16.60
C ALA A 196 -10.71 -14.30 16.34
N HIS A 197 -11.18 -13.61 15.30
CA HIS A 197 -10.79 -12.23 14.98
C HIS A 197 -11.27 -11.19 16.02
N HIS A 198 -12.28 -11.50 16.85
CA HIS A 198 -12.76 -10.60 17.92
C HIS A 198 -11.88 -10.59 19.16
N ILE A 199 -10.93 -11.53 19.28
CA ILE A 199 -10.14 -11.68 20.50
C ILE A 199 -9.02 -10.64 20.50
N ALA A 200 -8.90 -9.81 21.54
CA ALA A 200 -7.80 -8.83 21.68
C ALA A 200 -6.42 -9.49 21.94
N ALA A 201 -5.31 -8.91 21.46
CA ALA A 201 -4.03 -9.60 21.29
C ALA A 201 -3.39 -9.93 22.63
N ASN A 202 -3.36 -8.95 23.52
CA ASN A 202 -2.73 -9.08 24.83
C ASN A 202 -3.52 -10.06 25.72
N THR A 203 -4.84 -10.09 25.59
CA THR A 203 -5.71 -10.98 26.36
C THR A 203 -5.74 -12.40 25.82
N TRP A 204 -5.70 -12.59 24.49
CA TRP A 204 -5.55 -13.91 23.88
C TRP A 204 -4.21 -14.55 24.26
N ALA A 205 -3.12 -13.81 24.12
CA ALA A 205 -1.78 -14.32 24.35
C ALA A 205 -1.63 -14.88 25.77
N THR A 206 -2.22 -14.20 26.75
CA THR A 206 -2.17 -14.63 28.16
C THR A 206 -2.93 -15.95 28.39
N VAL A 207 -4.19 -16.04 27.95
CA VAL A 207 -5.01 -17.24 28.14
C VAL A 207 -4.44 -18.41 27.31
N LYS A 208 -4.06 -18.16 26.06
CA LYS A 208 -3.50 -19.15 25.14
C LYS A 208 -2.18 -19.74 25.67
N TYR A 209 -1.28 -18.90 26.19
CA TYR A 209 -0.03 -19.36 26.79
C TYR A 209 -0.28 -20.37 27.91
N LYS A 210 -1.29 -20.12 28.76
CA LYS A 210 -1.65 -21.01 29.88
C LYS A 210 -2.41 -22.27 29.45
N LEU A 211 -3.11 -22.21 28.31
CA LEU A 211 -3.82 -23.34 27.70
C LEU A 211 -2.99 -24.05 26.60
N GLY A 212 -1.67 -23.86 26.58
CA GLY A 212 -0.82 -24.24 25.46
C GLY A 212 -0.71 -25.74 25.15
N LYS A 213 -1.25 -26.64 26.01
CA LYS A 213 -1.27 -28.09 25.76
C LYS A 213 -2.51 -28.54 24.99
N LEU A 214 -3.57 -27.73 24.97
CA LEU A 214 -4.82 -28.09 24.29
C LEU A 214 -4.62 -28.03 22.77
N ARG A 215 -5.22 -29.00 22.06
CA ARG A 215 -5.40 -28.89 20.60
C ARG A 215 -6.26 -27.67 20.33
N CYS A 216 -5.84 -26.77 19.45
CA CYS A 216 -6.50 -25.50 19.22
C CYS A 216 -7.06 -25.43 17.80
N LEU A 217 -8.39 -25.40 17.69
CA LEU A 217 -9.10 -25.21 16.43
C LEU A 217 -9.85 -23.87 16.47
N GLN A 218 -9.54 -22.99 15.53
CA GLN A 218 -10.11 -21.65 15.49
C GLN A 218 -10.99 -21.53 14.24
N PHE A 219 -12.14 -20.88 14.39
CA PHE A 219 -13.04 -20.55 13.30
C PHE A 219 -13.16 -19.03 13.19
N THR A 220 -13.14 -18.53 11.97
CA THR A 220 -13.33 -17.09 11.71
C THR A 220 -13.85 -16.90 10.29
N ALA A 221 -14.58 -15.82 10.05
CA ALA A 221 -14.84 -15.41 8.67
C ALA A 221 -13.62 -14.75 8.02
N THR A 222 -12.69 -14.21 8.83
CA THR A 222 -11.55 -13.44 8.36
C THR A 222 -10.27 -13.72 9.15
N PRO A 223 -9.10 -13.85 8.49
CA PRO A 223 -7.84 -14.16 9.14
C PRO A 223 -7.19 -12.96 9.86
N PHE A 224 -7.81 -11.77 9.77
CA PHE A 224 -7.34 -10.56 10.44
C PHE A 224 -8.27 -10.17 11.58
N ARG A 225 -7.69 -9.73 12.68
CA ARG A 225 -8.35 -9.22 13.89
C ARG A 225 -8.78 -7.77 13.72
N ASN A 226 -9.65 -7.31 14.63
CA ASN A 226 -10.16 -5.95 14.64
C ASN A 226 -9.10 -4.86 14.86
N ASP A 227 -7.95 -5.21 15.45
CA ASP A 227 -6.80 -4.32 15.68
C ASP A 227 -5.79 -4.30 14.51
N GLY A 228 -6.17 -4.86 13.35
CA GLY A 228 -5.31 -4.96 12.17
C GLY A 228 -4.21 -6.01 12.28
N LYS A 229 -4.12 -6.74 13.40
CA LYS A 229 -3.17 -7.85 13.58
C LYS A 229 -3.77 -9.16 13.08
N LYS A 230 -2.95 -10.17 12.84
CA LYS A 230 -3.37 -11.48 12.32
C LYS A 230 -3.97 -12.37 13.40
N VAL A 231 -4.97 -13.17 13.03
CA VAL A 231 -5.42 -14.31 13.83
C VAL A 231 -4.31 -15.35 13.79
N ASP A 232 -3.92 -15.85 14.96
CA ASP A 232 -2.84 -16.82 15.12
C ASP A 232 -3.31 -18.23 14.69
N GLY A 233 -2.43 -19.10 14.21
CA GLY A 233 -2.75 -20.47 13.74
C GLY A 233 -2.63 -20.64 12.21
N LYS A 234 -2.34 -21.88 11.78
CA LYS A 234 -2.20 -22.24 10.36
C LYS A 234 -3.59 -22.28 9.71
N ILE A 235 -3.79 -21.53 8.62
CA ILE A 235 -5.02 -21.65 7.83
C ILE A 235 -5.02 -23.02 7.16
N ILE A 236 -5.92 -23.91 7.57
CA ILE A 236 -6.02 -25.28 7.02
C ILE A 236 -7.09 -25.41 5.94
N TYR A 237 -8.08 -24.51 5.96
CA TYR A 237 -9.12 -24.47 4.95
C TYR A 237 -9.66 -23.05 4.84
N ASN A 238 -9.96 -22.65 3.60
CA ASN A 238 -10.56 -21.36 3.29
C ASN A 238 -11.80 -21.57 2.44
N PHE A 239 -12.97 -21.26 3.01
CA PHE A 239 -14.26 -21.26 2.33
C PHE A 239 -14.75 -19.82 2.11
N PRO A 240 -14.29 -19.16 1.02
CA PRO A 240 -14.65 -17.78 0.74
C PRO A 240 -16.13 -17.67 0.38
N LEU A 241 -16.68 -16.47 0.53
CA LEU A 241 -18.06 -16.14 0.16
C LEU A 241 -18.36 -16.49 -1.31
N ALA A 242 -17.34 -16.42 -2.18
CA ALA A 242 -17.40 -16.79 -3.59
C ALA A 242 -17.85 -18.22 -3.84
N MET A 243 -17.16 -19.17 -3.21
CA MET A 243 -17.48 -20.59 -3.33
C MET A 243 -18.87 -20.85 -2.76
N ALA A 244 -19.20 -20.17 -1.66
CA ALA A 244 -20.51 -20.29 -1.05
C ALA A 244 -21.65 -19.70 -1.92
N GLN A 245 -21.41 -18.66 -2.72
CA GLN A 245 -22.36 -18.17 -3.73
C GLN A 245 -22.43 -19.06 -4.96
N GLN A 246 -21.29 -19.52 -5.49
CA GLN A 246 -21.22 -20.44 -6.63
C GLN A 246 -21.96 -21.76 -6.35
N GLN A 247 -21.87 -22.25 -5.12
CA GLN A 247 -22.55 -23.46 -4.65
C GLN A 247 -23.99 -23.18 -4.15
N GLY A 248 -24.50 -21.95 -4.30
CA GLY A 248 -25.89 -21.60 -3.99
C GLY A 248 -26.23 -21.43 -2.50
N TYR A 249 -25.25 -21.45 -1.60
CA TYR A 249 -25.45 -21.19 -0.16
C TYR A 249 -25.72 -19.72 0.17
N PHE A 250 -25.37 -18.80 -0.72
CA PHE A 250 -25.67 -17.38 -0.61
C PHE A 250 -26.23 -16.84 -1.92
N GLN A 251 -27.12 -15.86 -1.83
CA GLN A 251 -27.57 -15.13 -3.01
C GLN A 251 -26.54 -14.10 -3.45
N LYS A 252 -26.62 -13.71 -4.72
CA LYS A 252 -25.90 -12.57 -5.27
C LYS A 252 -26.25 -11.32 -4.46
N ILE A 253 -25.24 -10.53 -4.12
CA ILE A 253 -25.42 -9.27 -3.40
C ILE A 253 -25.33 -8.16 -4.43
N ASN A 254 -26.36 -7.34 -4.50
CA ASN A 254 -26.33 -6.12 -5.27
C ASN A 254 -25.50 -5.10 -4.48
N PHE A 255 -24.53 -4.47 -5.12
CA PHE A 255 -23.77 -3.40 -4.50
C PHE A 255 -23.97 -2.14 -5.31
N LEU A 256 -24.27 -1.06 -4.60
CA LEU A 256 -24.52 0.24 -5.19
C LEU A 256 -23.49 1.21 -4.60
N PRO A 257 -22.33 1.40 -5.27
CA PRO A 257 -21.35 2.39 -4.85
C PRO A 257 -21.86 3.80 -5.10
N LEU A 258 -21.57 4.71 -4.19
CA LEU A 258 -21.75 6.14 -4.39
C LEU A 258 -20.40 6.84 -4.47
N MET A 259 -20.20 7.65 -5.49
CA MET A 259 -19.01 8.49 -5.66
C MET A 259 -19.31 9.92 -5.22
N GLU A 260 -19.55 10.13 -3.93
CA GLU A 260 -19.81 11.45 -3.36
C GLU A 260 -18.59 11.96 -2.59
N PHE A 261 -17.79 12.79 -3.23
CA PHE A 261 -16.56 13.33 -2.66
C PHE A 261 -16.81 14.49 -1.68
N ASP A 262 -18.03 15.04 -1.63
CA ASP A 262 -18.46 15.99 -0.62
C ASP A 262 -18.82 15.25 0.68
N GLU A 263 -17.95 15.35 1.69
CA GLU A 263 -18.15 14.71 3.00
C GLU A 263 -19.48 15.07 3.69
N GLU A 264 -20.02 16.27 3.45
CA GLU A 264 -21.27 16.72 4.08
C GLU A 264 -22.52 16.13 3.41
N LYS A 265 -22.40 15.76 2.14
CA LYS A 265 -23.49 15.14 1.36
C LYS A 265 -23.45 13.63 1.39
N GLY A 266 -22.28 13.05 1.69
CA GLY A 266 -22.07 11.60 1.66
C GLY A 266 -23.09 10.79 2.44
N ASP A 267 -23.39 11.19 3.69
CA ASP A 267 -24.38 10.47 4.50
C ASP A 267 -25.80 10.59 3.93
N PHE A 268 -26.20 11.77 3.45
CA PHE A 268 -27.52 11.94 2.85
C PHE A 268 -27.66 11.14 1.55
N ALA A 269 -26.62 11.12 0.70
CA ALA A 269 -26.62 10.35 -0.54
C ALA A 269 -26.78 8.85 -0.29
N ILE A 270 -26.12 8.29 0.74
CA ILE A 270 -26.29 6.90 1.15
C ILE A 270 -27.74 6.63 1.58
N ALA A 271 -28.31 7.52 2.39
CA ALA A 271 -29.67 7.37 2.88
C ALA A 271 -30.71 7.44 1.74
N GLU A 272 -30.58 8.40 0.83
CA GLU A 272 -31.46 8.55 -0.35
C GLU A 272 -31.41 7.30 -1.24
N ALA A 273 -30.22 6.80 -1.55
CA ALA A 273 -30.05 5.58 -2.33
C ALA A 273 -30.66 4.34 -1.63
N ALA A 274 -30.53 4.22 -0.31
CA ALA A 274 -31.12 3.13 0.46
C ALA A 274 -32.65 3.16 0.45
N ILE A 275 -33.24 4.35 0.52
CA ILE A 275 -34.69 4.53 0.46
C ILE A 275 -35.23 4.20 -0.93
N LYS A 276 -34.54 4.67 -1.99
CA LYS A 276 -34.89 4.33 -3.37
C LYS A 276 -34.85 2.81 -3.61
N GLN A 277 -33.86 2.12 -3.07
CA GLN A 277 -33.80 0.66 -3.13
C GLN A 277 -34.97 0.01 -2.36
N LEU A 278 -35.30 0.51 -1.16
CA LEU A 278 -36.41 -0.02 -0.37
C LEU A 278 -37.75 0.13 -1.09
N GLU A 279 -38.01 1.28 -1.72
CA GLU A 279 -39.21 1.51 -2.51
C GLU A 279 -39.29 0.52 -3.68
N SER A 280 -38.19 0.33 -4.42
CA SER A 280 -38.11 -0.65 -5.51
C SER A 280 -38.34 -2.10 -5.03
N ASP A 281 -37.80 -2.48 -3.88
CA ASP A 281 -37.94 -3.84 -3.35
C ASP A 281 -39.38 -4.11 -2.89
N LEU A 282 -40.03 -3.13 -2.26
CA LEU A 282 -41.43 -3.21 -1.85
C LEU A 282 -42.38 -3.29 -3.04
N GLU A 283 -42.13 -2.53 -4.11
CA GLU A 283 -42.89 -2.60 -5.38
C GLU A 283 -42.76 -3.98 -6.05
N ALA A 284 -41.58 -4.60 -5.96
CA ALA A 284 -41.35 -5.96 -6.44
C ALA A 284 -41.96 -7.06 -5.53
N GLY A 285 -42.61 -6.68 -4.43
CA GLY A 285 -43.27 -7.60 -3.50
C GLY A 285 -42.37 -8.14 -2.38
N TYR A 286 -41.13 -7.65 -2.24
CA TYR A 286 -40.22 -8.05 -1.19
C TYR A 286 -40.40 -7.19 0.07
N ASN A 287 -40.61 -7.81 1.24
CA ASN A 287 -40.77 -7.10 2.51
C ASN A 287 -39.41 -6.75 3.15
N HIS A 288 -38.53 -6.11 2.39
CA HIS A 288 -37.18 -5.77 2.84
C HIS A 288 -37.17 -4.64 3.90
N LEU A 289 -36.09 -4.61 4.68
CA LEU A 289 -35.80 -3.62 5.71
C LEU A 289 -34.40 -3.04 5.49
N ILE A 290 -34.23 -1.76 5.82
CA ILE A 290 -32.94 -1.06 5.81
C ILE A 290 -32.25 -1.20 7.15
N LEU A 291 -30.98 -1.61 7.12
CA LEU A 291 -30.05 -1.42 8.21
C LEU A 291 -29.12 -0.25 7.90
N VAL A 292 -29.12 0.72 8.80
CA VAL A 292 -28.19 1.84 8.79
C VAL A 292 -27.08 1.54 9.79
N ARG A 293 -25.85 1.49 9.28
CA ARG A 293 -24.66 1.18 10.05
C ARG A 293 -23.85 2.45 10.29
N ALA A 294 -23.68 2.78 11.56
CA ALA A 294 -22.96 3.93 12.05
C ALA A 294 -21.62 3.54 12.67
N LYS A 295 -20.65 4.46 12.68
CA LYS A 295 -19.30 4.20 13.18
C LYS A 295 -19.26 3.99 14.69
N ASP A 296 -19.95 4.87 15.40
CA ASP A 296 -20.00 4.94 16.85
C ASP A 296 -21.37 5.47 17.29
N LYS A 297 -21.62 5.50 18.60
CA LYS A 297 -22.93 5.88 19.14
C LYS A 297 -23.31 7.30 18.78
N ARG A 298 -22.34 8.22 18.78
CA ARG A 298 -22.56 9.63 18.42
C ARG A 298 -22.96 9.76 16.95
N SER A 299 -22.32 9.00 16.07
CA SER A 299 -22.69 8.90 14.66
C SER A 299 -24.08 8.28 14.49
N ALA A 300 -24.42 7.22 15.24
CA ALA A 300 -25.76 6.62 15.18
C ALA A 300 -26.85 7.60 15.62
N ASP A 301 -26.61 8.34 16.70
CA ASP A 301 -27.51 9.39 17.17
C ASP A 301 -27.66 10.50 16.12
N TYR A 302 -26.58 10.92 15.48
CA TYR A 302 -26.60 11.92 14.41
C TYR A 302 -27.39 11.43 13.19
N LEU A 303 -27.06 10.24 12.66
CA LEU A 303 -27.74 9.66 11.49
C LEU A 303 -29.23 9.46 11.77
N PHE A 304 -29.57 8.99 12.97
CA PHE A 304 -30.95 8.85 13.38
C PHE A 304 -31.67 10.20 13.42
N ASN A 305 -31.18 11.18 14.18
CA ASN A 305 -31.90 12.43 14.41
C ASN A 305 -31.89 13.38 13.22
N SER A 306 -30.75 13.52 12.54
CA SER A 306 -30.51 14.55 11.52
C SER A 306 -30.70 14.06 10.08
N ILE A 307 -30.83 12.75 9.86
CA ILE A 307 -31.00 12.18 8.51
C ILE A 307 -32.26 11.31 8.44
N TYR A 308 -32.24 10.15 9.08
CA TYR A 308 -33.28 9.14 8.89
C TYR A 308 -34.61 9.54 9.52
N HIS A 309 -34.63 10.06 10.75
CA HIS A 309 -35.85 10.54 11.38
C HIS A 309 -36.34 11.86 10.78
N GLN A 310 -35.43 12.77 10.43
CA GLN A 310 -35.78 14.08 9.87
C GLN A 310 -36.37 14.00 8.46
N TYR A 311 -35.78 13.20 7.56
CA TYR A 311 -36.18 13.16 6.15
C TYR A 311 -37.01 11.93 5.78
N PHE A 312 -36.94 10.85 6.56
CA PHE A 312 -37.55 9.55 6.21
C PHE A 312 -38.48 9.00 7.32
N GLU A 313 -39.14 9.89 8.07
CA GLU A 313 -40.06 9.55 9.18
C GLU A 313 -41.17 8.56 8.75
N LYS A 314 -41.63 8.62 7.49
CA LYS A 314 -42.69 7.75 6.94
C LYS A 314 -42.39 6.24 7.08
N TYR A 315 -41.13 5.87 7.25
CA TYR A 315 -40.68 4.48 7.42
C TYR A 315 -40.44 4.06 8.87
N ASN A 316 -40.77 4.93 9.82
CA ASN A 316 -40.66 4.71 11.26
C ASN A 316 -39.28 4.18 11.68
N PRO A 317 -38.20 4.96 11.50
CA PRO A 317 -36.85 4.54 11.86
C PRO A 317 -36.72 4.28 13.37
N VAL A 318 -35.91 3.29 13.75
CA VAL A 318 -35.61 2.97 15.15
C VAL A 318 -34.10 2.97 15.43
N LEU A 319 -33.70 3.34 16.64
CA LEU A 319 -32.30 3.45 17.06
C LEU A 319 -31.90 2.32 18.02
N VAL A 320 -30.78 1.65 17.75
CA VAL A 320 -30.26 0.54 18.58
C VAL A 320 -28.75 0.65 18.78
N HIS A 321 -28.35 0.98 20.01
CA HIS A 321 -26.97 0.83 20.52
C HIS A 321 -26.98 0.56 22.03
N SER A 322 -25.80 0.31 22.62
CA SER A 322 -25.69 -0.17 24.02
C SER A 322 -26.31 0.75 25.07
N ASP A 323 -26.40 2.05 24.79
CA ASP A 323 -26.87 3.07 25.74
C ASP A 323 -28.39 3.22 25.69
N ILE A 324 -29.05 2.62 24.69
CA ILE A 324 -30.51 2.51 24.64
C ILE A 324 -30.96 1.46 25.65
N PRO A 325 -31.93 1.77 26.54
CA PRO A 325 -32.46 0.83 27.53
C PRO A 325 -32.93 -0.49 26.91
N VAL A 326 -32.71 -1.61 27.62
CA VAL A 326 -33.08 -2.96 27.14
C VAL A 326 -34.55 -3.05 26.72
N SER A 327 -35.47 -2.43 27.47
CA SER A 327 -36.89 -2.38 27.15
C SER A 327 -37.16 -1.73 25.79
N LYS A 328 -36.52 -0.59 25.52
CA LYS A 328 -36.63 0.13 24.24
C LYS A 328 -35.99 -0.66 23.10
N ARG A 329 -34.84 -1.31 23.31
CA ARG A 329 -34.22 -2.19 22.30
C ARG A 329 -35.12 -3.38 21.94
N THR A 330 -35.73 -4.01 22.94
CA THR A 330 -36.68 -5.12 22.71
C THR A 330 -37.91 -4.65 21.93
N ALA A 331 -38.43 -3.45 22.23
CA ALA A 331 -39.54 -2.86 21.47
C ALA A 331 -39.14 -2.55 20.02
N ALA A 332 -37.96 -1.96 19.78
CA ALA A 332 -37.43 -1.70 18.45
C ALA A 332 -37.25 -3.00 17.63
N ILE A 333 -36.67 -4.04 18.23
CA ILE A 333 -36.53 -5.37 17.58
C ILE A 333 -37.90 -5.97 17.27
N LYS A 334 -38.90 -5.81 18.16
CA LYS A 334 -40.26 -6.28 17.91
C LYS A 334 -40.89 -5.56 16.72
N ALA A 335 -40.76 -4.23 16.64
CA ALA A 335 -41.28 -3.41 15.54
C ALA A 335 -40.64 -3.77 14.18
N LEU A 336 -39.35 -4.12 14.17
CA LEU A 336 -38.67 -4.61 12.97
C LEU A 336 -39.20 -5.99 12.54
N LYS A 337 -39.45 -6.90 13.50
CA LYS A 337 -40.00 -8.24 13.21
C LYS A 337 -41.46 -8.22 12.75
N SER A 338 -42.28 -7.31 13.26
CA SER A 338 -43.66 -7.12 12.80
C SER A 338 -43.75 -6.36 11.48
N GLY A 339 -42.70 -5.62 11.09
CA GLY A 339 -42.67 -4.79 9.89
C GLY A 339 -43.24 -3.38 10.10
N ASP A 340 -43.56 -3.00 11.34
CA ASP A 340 -44.01 -1.66 11.75
C ASP A 340 -42.91 -0.60 11.59
N SER A 341 -41.65 -1.04 11.58
CA SER A 341 -40.48 -0.23 11.28
C SER A 341 -39.75 -0.82 10.09
N LYS A 342 -39.35 0.02 9.13
CA LYS A 342 -38.56 -0.40 7.95
C LYS A 342 -37.08 -0.05 8.04
N ILE A 343 -36.67 0.73 9.03
CA ILE A 343 -35.30 1.28 9.12
C ILE A 343 -34.78 1.10 10.54
N VAL A 344 -33.56 0.57 10.67
CA VAL A 344 -32.86 0.52 11.96
C VAL A 344 -31.47 1.14 11.88
N VAL A 345 -31.20 2.10 12.76
CA VAL A 345 -29.89 2.75 12.92
C VAL A 345 -29.12 2.12 14.07
N CYS A 346 -27.88 1.70 13.82
CA CYS A 346 -27.06 1.02 14.82
C CYS A 346 -25.55 1.17 14.63
N VAL A 347 -24.79 0.88 15.69
CA VAL A 347 -23.31 0.88 15.70
C VAL A 347 -22.73 -0.52 15.53
N ASP A 348 -23.38 -1.54 16.11
CA ASP A 348 -22.87 -2.91 16.19
C ASP A 348 -23.98 -3.93 16.50
N MET A 349 -25.05 -3.97 15.71
CA MET A 349 -26.11 -4.96 15.96
C MET A 349 -25.73 -6.39 15.52
N PHE A 350 -24.80 -6.53 14.56
CA PHE A 350 -24.53 -7.82 13.91
C PHE A 350 -23.31 -8.58 14.45
N GLY A 351 -22.59 -8.01 15.41
CA GLY A 351 -21.55 -8.73 16.16
C GLY A 351 -22.12 -9.83 17.07
N GLU A 352 -23.40 -9.73 17.46
CA GLU A 352 -23.99 -10.62 18.48
C GLU A 352 -25.42 -11.05 18.08
N GLY A 353 -25.54 -12.18 17.37
CA GLY A 353 -26.72 -13.08 17.29
C GLY A 353 -28.14 -12.55 17.02
N ILE A 354 -28.36 -11.31 16.57
CA ILE A 354 -29.67 -10.86 16.07
C ILE A 354 -29.89 -11.44 14.66
N ASP A 355 -30.96 -12.21 14.48
CA ASP A 355 -31.33 -12.85 13.22
C ASP A 355 -32.70 -12.29 12.75
N ILE A 356 -32.67 -11.40 11.77
CA ILE A 356 -33.85 -10.81 11.12
C ILE A 356 -33.64 -11.01 9.61
N PRO A 357 -34.24 -12.05 9.01
CA PRO A 357 -34.02 -12.40 7.61
C PRO A 357 -34.29 -11.26 6.63
N ASN A 358 -35.32 -10.44 6.92
CA ASN A 358 -35.77 -9.36 6.04
C ASN A 358 -34.84 -8.13 5.99
N LEU A 359 -33.77 -8.10 6.79
CA LEU A 359 -32.74 -7.07 6.62
C LEU A 359 -31.94 -7.40 5.36
N LYS A 360 -32.33 -6.75 4.26
CA LYS A 360 -31.80 -6.99 2.93
C LYS A 360 -31.18 -5.75 2.30
N ILE A 361 -31.40 -4.56 2.86
CA ILE A 361 -30.74 -3.33 2.42
C ILE A 361 -29.79 -2.85 3.51
N ALA A 362 -28.52 -2.65 3.17
CA ALA A 362 -27.48 -2.20 4.08
C ALA A 362 -26.94 -0.82 3.66
N ALA A 363 -27.27 0.20 4.42
CA ALA A 363 -26.72 1.55 4.30
C ALA A 363 -25.53 1.72 5.24
N VAL A 364 -24.32 1.76 4.68
CA VAL A 364 -23.06 1.77 5.42
C VAL A 364 -22.49 3.19 5.46
N HIS A 365 -22.53 3.83 6.64
CA HIS A 365 -22.04 5.20 6.86
C HIS A 365 -20.72 5.25 7.65
N ASP A 366 -20.23 4.11 8.16
CA ASP A 366 -19.01 4.08 8.95
C ASP A 366 -17.76 4.14 8.09
N LYS A 367 -16.99 5.23 8.18
CA LYS A 367 -15.66 5.36 7.53
C LYS A 367 -14.60 4.35 8.00
N TYR A 368 -14.88 3.56 9.03
CA TYR A 368 -14.00 2.48 9.49
C TYR A 368 -14.79 1.43 10.29
N LYS A 369 -14.85 0.21 9.76
CA LYS A 369 -14.46 -1.01 10.47
C LYS A 369 -13.71 -1.91 9.50
N SER A 370 -12.71 -2.63 10.00
CA SER A 370 -11.81 -3.45 9.19
C SER A 370 -12.59 -4.35 8.21
N LEU A 371 -12.04 -4.60 7.01
CA LEU A 371 -12.56 -5.55 6.01
C LEU A 371 -13.21 -6.82 6.63
N PRO A 372 -12.63 -7.42 7.69
CA PRO A 372 -13.28 -8.39 8.57
C PRO A 372 -14.75 -8.17 8.95
N ILE A 373 -15.06 -7.00 9.48
CA ILE A 373 -16.36 -6.68 10.05
C ILE A 373 -17.36 -6.40 8.93
N THR A 374 -16.89 -5.87 7.80
CA THR A 374 -17.68 -5.69 6.57
C THR A 374 -18.04 -7.05 5.95
N LEU A 375 -17.09 -7.98 5.81
CA LEU A 375 -17.36 -9.33 5.27
C LEU A 375 -18.33 -10.14 6.15
N GLN A 376 -18.21 -10.06 7.47
CA GLN A 376 -19.13 -10.75 8.39
C GLN A 376 -20.54 -10.20 8.32
N PHE A 377 -20.64 -8.88 8.19
CA PHE A 377 -21.88 -8.16 8.04
C PHE A 377 -22.60 -8.56 6.74
N ILE A 378 -21.87 -8.55 5.63
CA ILE A 378 -22.34 -8.95 4.30
C ILE A 378 -22.80 -10.42 4.29
N GLY A 379 -22.03 -11.34 4.86
CA GLY A 379 -22.39 -12.77 4.88
C GLY A 379 -23.69 -13.05 5.65
N ARG A 380 -24.04 -12.24 6.66
CA ARG A 380 -25.34 -12.39 7.35
C ARG A 380 -26.52 -11.87 6.52
N PHE A 381 -26.31 -10.87 5.67
CA PHE A 381 -27.32 -10.32 4.75
C PHE A 381 -27.60 -11.24 3.54
N ALA A 382 -26.58 -11.96 3.08
CA ALA A 382 -26.62 -12.75 1.86
C ALA A 382 -27.34 -14.11 1.99
N ARG A 383 -27.83 -14.48 3.19
CA ARG A 383 -28.47 -15.78 3.44
C ARG A 383 -29.69 -16.00 2.56
N THR A 384 -29.82 -17.23 2.08
CA THR A 384 -30.95 -17.73 1.28
C THR A 384 -32.12 -18.15 2.17
N SER A 385 -33.31 -17.69 1.81
CA SER A 385 -34.61 -18.18 2.29
C SER A 385 -35.64 -17.94 1.18
N GLU A 386 -36.59 -18.86 1.00
CA GLU A 386 -37.60 -18.74 -0.06
C GLU A 386 -38.38 -17.42 0.04
N GLY A 387 -38.55 -16.75 -1.11
CA GLY A 387 -39.34 -15.51 -1.22
C GLY A 387 -38.65 -14.21 -0.76
N LEU A 388 -37.37 -14.25 -0.38
CA LEU A 388 -36.74 -13.18 0.39
C LEU A 388 -35.79 -12.23 -0.38
N GLY A 389 -35.71 -12.35 -1.72
CA GLY A 389 -34.99 -11.41 -2.59
C GLY A 389 -33.47 -11.29 -2.38
N ALA A 390 -32.79 -10.66 -3.36
CA ALA A 390 -31.36 -10.38 -3.27
C ALA A 390 -31.09 -9.25 -2.26
N ALA A 391 -29.94 -9.31 -1.56
CA ALA A 391 -29.53 -8.24 -0.64
C ALA A 391 -28.84 -7.11 -1.40
N THR A 392 -29.01 -5.86 -0.96
CA THR A 392 -28.36 -4.68 -1.52
C THR A 392 -27.49 -3.97 -0.47
N VAL A 393 -26.24 -3.68 -0.81
CA VAL A 393 -25.29 -2.93 0.04
C VAL A 393 -24.96 -1.60 -0.63
N ILE A 394 -25.00 -0.52 0.15
CA ILE A 394 -24.86 0.86 -0.32
C ILE A 394 -23.86 1.58 0.57
N THR A 395 -22.82 2.16 -0.04
CA THR A 395 -21.76 2.89 0.67
C THR A 395 -21.15 3.96 -0.22
N ASN A 396 -20.63 5.01 0.41
CA ASN A 396 -19.86 6.04 -0.29
C ASN A 396 -18.38 5.67 -0.30
N ILE A 397 -17.80 5.55 -1.49
CA ILE A 397 -16.44 5.06 -1.74
C ILE A 397 -15.43 6.20 -1.99
N ALA A 398 -15.94 7.41 -2.16
CA ALA A 398 -15.15 8.57 -2.56
C ALA A 398 -14.27 9.17 -1.44
N ASN A 399 -14.65 8.99 -0.17
CA ASN A 399 -14.01 9.68 0.97
C ASN A 399 -13.16 8.78 1.87
N ASP A 400 -13.04 7.50 1.52
CA ASP A 400 -12.45 6.53 2.44
C ASP A 400 -10.94 6.39 2.24
N GLU A 401 -10.20 6.37 3.36
CA GLU A 401 -8.83 5.82 3.46
C GLU A 401 -8.83 4.28 3.33
N LEU A 402 -9.59 3.76 2.37
CA LEU A 402 -9.49 2.37 1.96
C LEU A 402 -8.11 2.15 1.31
N ASN A 403 -7.46 1.03 1.63
CA ASN A 403 -6.23 0.58 0.97
C ASN A 403 -6.36 0.74 -0.55
N GLU A 404 -5.26 1.06 -1.26
CA GLU A 404 -5.21 1.09 -2.74
C GLU A 404 -5.92 -0.11 -3.38
N SER A 405 -5.78 -1.29 -2.78
CA SER A 405 -6.44 -2.53 -3.17
C SER A 405 -7.98 -2.44 -3.24
N LEU A 406 -8.61 -1.71 -2.31
CA LEU A 406 -10.06 -1.51 -2.24
C LEU A 406 -10.52 -0.43 -3.24
N ARG A 407 -9.64 0.49 -3.66
CA ARG A 407 -9.96 1.57 -4.62
C ARG A 407 -9.87 1.14 -6.08
N GLU A 408 -8.89 0.31 -6.45
CA GLU A 408 -8.88 -0.41 -7.74
C GLU A 408 -10.18 -1.19 -7.96
N LEU A 409 -10.83 -1.56 -6.85
CA LEU A 409 -12.07 -2.33 -6.82
C LEU A 409 -13.31 -1.52 -7.20
N TYR A 410 -13.32 -0.24 -6.89
CA TYR A 410 -14.52 0.58 -7.02
C TYR A 410 -14.60 1.36 -8.34
N SER A 411 -13.50 1.39 -9.10
CA SER A 411 -13.37 2.12 -10.36
C SER A 411 -13.74 1.28 -11.60
N GLN A 412 -14.01 -0.01 -11.44
CA GLN A 412 -14.46 -0.87 -12.53
C GLN A 412 -15.95 -1.23 -12.34
N ASP A 413 -16.75 -1.09 -13.40
CA ASP A 413 -18.17 -1.51 -13.54
C ASP A 413 -18.44 -3.01 -13.24
N SER A 414 -17.47 -3.71 -12.67
CA SER A 414 -17.48 -5.13 -12.41
C SER A 414 -18.29 -5.50 -11.18
N ASP A 415 -19.04 -6.59 -11.32
CA ASP A 415 -19.85 -7.26 -10.32
C ASP A 415 -19.14 -7.32 -8.95
N TRP A 416 -19.65 -6.61 -7.95
CA TRP A 416 -19.05 -6.50 -6.63
C TRP A 416 -18.89 -7.86 -5.93
N ASN A 417 -19.67 -8.86 -6.35
CA ASN A 417 -19.46 -10.25 -5.93
C ASN A 417 -18.08 -10.72 -6.42
N VAL A 418 -17.79 -10.63 -7.73
CA VAL A 418 -16.49 -10.98 -8.34
C VAL A 418 -15.35 -10.22 -7.68
N LEU A 419 -15.55 -8.95 -7.34
CA LEU A 419 -14.51 -8.12 -6.77
C LEU A 419 -14.26 -8.37 -5.27
N LEU A 420 -15.30 -8.53 -4.45
CA LEU A 420 -15.17 -9.04 -3.09
C LEU A 420 -14.49 -10.41 -3.08
N HIS A 421 -14.78 -11.25 -4.08
CA HIS A 421 -14.07 -12.50 -4.30
C HIS A 421 -12.60 -12.24 -4.54
N VAL A 422 -12.24 -11.40 -5.52
CA VAL A 422 -10.85 -11.07 -5.84
C VAL A 422 -10.13 -10.45 -4.66
N MET A 423 -10.76 -9.69 -3.77
CA MET A 423 -10.10 -9.08 -2.61
C MET A 423 -9.98 -9.99 -1.40
N ALA A 424 -11.07 -10.63 -0.99
CA ALA A 424 -11.02 -11.61 0.07
C ALA A 424 -10.03 -12.70 -0.35
N LYS A 425 -10.09 -13.13 -1.62
CA LYS A 425 -9.10 -14.00 -2.23
C LYS A 425 -7.71 -13.34 -2.30
N ARG A 426 -7.48 -12.10 -2.75
CA ARG A 426 -6.12 -11.51 -2.86
C ARG A 426 -5.47 -11.23 -1.51
N GLU A 427 -6.22 -10.81 -0.50
CA GLU A 427 -5.69 -10.63 0.86
C GLU A 427 -5.52 -11.95 1.59
N ILE A 428 -6.44 -12.91 1.39
CA ILE A 428 -6.25 -14.27 1.91
C ILE A 428 -5.16 -14.99 1.13
N ASP A 429 -5.00 -14.80 -0.18
CA ASP A 429 -3.97 -15.38 -1.05
C ASP A 429 -2.64 -14.70 -0.78
N LYS A 430 -2.60 -13.40 -0.46
CA LYS A 430 -1.39 -12.72 0.03
C LYS A 430 -1.03 -13.22 1.42
N GLU A 431 -2.01 -13.46 2.29
CA GLU A 431 -1.79 -14.04 3.60
C GLU A 431 -1.37 -15.50 3.51
N LEU A 432 -1.99 -16.29 2.65
CA LEU A 432 -1.67 -17.67 2.30
C LEU A 432 -0.30 -17.68 1.66
N SER A 433 -0.01 -16.86 0.67
CA SER A 433 1.34 -16.72 0.09
C SER A 433 2.35 -16.33 1.16
N LEU A 434 2.03 -15.42 2.09
CA LEU A 434 2.92 -15.07 3.21
C LEU A 434 3.03 -16.19 4.24
N GLN A 435 1.98 -17.00 4.45
CA GLN A 435 1.92 -18.14 5.35
C GLN A 435 2.55 -19.38 4.73
N GLU A 436 2.46 -19.61 3.43
CA GLU A 436 3.11 -20.63 2.62
C GLU A 436 4.59 -20.29 2.52
N LEU A 437 4.89 -19.01 2.23
CA LEU A 437 6.23 -18.46 2.35
C LEU A 437 6.74 -18.71 3.77
N ALA A 438 5.98 -18.39 4.82
CA ALA A 438 6.37 -18.61 6.22
C ALA A 438 6.29 -20.07 6.71
N GLN A 439 5.50 -20.95 6.10
CA GLN A 439 5.31 -22.36 6.48
C GLN A 439 6.46 -23.20 5.95
N GLY A 440 6.97 -22.84 4.76
CA GLY A 440 8.27 -23.31 4.34
C GLY A 440 9.40 -22.78 5.22
N PHE A 441 9.13 -21.98 6.26
CA PHE A 441 10.14 -21.51 7.20
C PHE A 441 9.90 -22.09 8.60
N ASP A 442 10.88 -22.81 9.14
CA ASP A 442 10.87 -23.21 10.55
C ASP A 442 10.98 -21.97 11.46
N ALA A 443 9.86 -21.61 12.10
CA ALA A 443 9.76 -20.48 13.01
C ALA A 443 10.50 -20.69 14.34
N SER A 444 10.72 -21.94 14.75
CA SER A 444 11.51 -22.26 15.96
C SER A 444 12.98 -21.92 15.75
N SER A 445 13.45 -22.04 14.51
CA SER A 445 14.81 -21.72 14.12
C SER A 445 15.15 -20.23 14.24
N LEU A 446 14.20 -19.28 14.18
CA LEU A 446 14.48 -17.82 14.22
C LEU A 446 14.31 -17.15 15.60
N LYS A 447 14.33 -17.91 16.72
CA LYS A 447 14.13 -17.37 18.09
C LYS A 447 12.89 -16.47 18.25
N GLY A 448 11.81 -16.78 17.53
CA GLY A 448 10.53 -16.04 17.61
C GLY A 448 10.43 -14.79 16.73
N MET A 449 11.43 -14.48 15.90
CA MET A 449 11.30 -13.50 14.81
C MET A 449 10.54 -14.10 13.63
N THR A 450 9.77 -13.27 12.93
CA THR A 450 9.10 -13.70 11.70
C THR A 450 9.76 -13.10 10.46
N ILE A 451 9.69 -13.79 9.32
CA ILE A 451 10.31 -13.33 8.07
C ILE A 451 9.80 -11.94 7.63
N GLN A 452 8.56 -11.60 7.99
CA GLN A 452 7.94 -10.30 7.66
C GLN A 452 8.60 -9.13 8.38
N GLN A 453 9.31 -9.38 9.49
CA GLN A 453 10.04 -8.37 10.25
C GLN A 453 11.44 -8.08 9.68
N LEU A 454 11.93 -8.91 8.75
CA LEU A 454 13.23 -8.74 8.12
C LEU A 454 13.15 -7.69 7.00
N ARG A 455 14.10 -6.75 7.03
CA ARG A 455 14.23 -5.65 6.06
C ARG A 455 15.65 -5.60 5.50
N PRO A 456 15.99 -6.40 4.46
CA PRO A 456 17.32 -6.38 3.87
C PRO A 456 17.65 -5.05 3.19
N LYS A 457 18.94 -4.70 3.19
CA LYS A 457 19.48 -3.74 2.20
C LYS A 457 19.29 -4.35 0.82
N ILE A 458 18.75 -3.58 -0.12
CA ILE A 458 18.46 -4.07 -1.47
C ILE A 458 19.78 -4.32 -2.22
N SER A 459 20.15 -5.59 -2.32
CA SER A 459 21.30 -6.04 -3.10
C SER A 459 21.16 -7.50 -3.52
N MET A 460 21.89 -7.91 -4.55
CA MET A 460 21.95 -9.30 -4.99
C MET A 460 23.26 -9.61 -5.68
N ILE A 461 23.58 -10.90 -5.77
CA ILE A 461 24.48 -11.49 -6.75
C ILE A 461 23.64 -12.50 -7.53
N ALA A 462 23.61 -12.36 -8.84
CA ALA A 462 22.77 -13.18 -9.72
C ALA A 462 23.57 -14.34 -10.33
N TYR A 463 22.92 -15.49 -10.49
CA TYR A 463 23.49 -16.70 -11.06
C TYR A 463 22.47 -17.32 -12.02
N LYS A 464 22.93 -17.87 -13.15
CA LYS A 464 22.16 -18.74 -14.03
C LYS A 464 22.34 -20.19 -13.60
N THR A 465 21.27 -20.97 -13.70
CA THR A 465 21.31 -22.42 -13.46
C THR A 465 20.29 -23.12 -14.33
N SER A 466 20.73 -24.18 -15.01
CA SER A 466 19.85 -25.12 -15.72
C SER A 466 19.44 -26.30 -14.85
N GLU A 467 19.87 -26.32 -13.58
CA GLU A 467 19.49 -27.37 -12.65
C GLU A 467 18.00 -27.31 -12.32
N LYS A 468 17.37 -28.47 -12.22
CA LYS A 468 15.95 -28.60 -11.86
C LYS A 468 15.72 -28.77 -10.36
N SER A 469 16.79 -28.87 -9.57
CA SER A 469 16.77 -29.03 -8.11
C SER A 469 18.00 -28.38 -7.49
N TRP A 470 17.90 -27.94 -6.23
CA TRP A 470 19.02 -27.43 -5.43
C TRP A 470 19.25 -28.29 -4.17
N ASN A 471 20.40 -28.14 -3.51
CA ASN A 471 20.76 -28.81 -2.27
C ASN A 471 20.68 -27.85 -1.06
N PRO A 472 19.49 -27.63 -0.48
CA PRO A 472 19.29 -26.68 0.62
C PRO A 472 20.09 -27.03 1.88
N ASP A 473 20.26 -28.32 2.20
CA ASP A 473 20.97 -28.76 3.41
C ASP A 473 22.46 -28.44 3.40
N ALA A 474 23.00 -28.06 2.24
CA ALA A 474 24.38 -27.63 2.12
C ALA A 474 24.68 -26.40 2.99
N VAL A 475 23.67 -25.60 3.38
CA VAL A 475 23.88 -24.45 4.28
C VAL A 475 24.46 -24.84 5.63
N TYR A 476 24.09 -26.01 6.17
CA TYR A 476 24.62 -26.52 7.44
C TYR A 476 26.09 -26.94 7.37
N LYS A 477 26.65 -27.06 6.16
CA LYS A 477 28.08 -27.27 5.95
C LYS A 477 28.85 -25.97 5.78
N VAL A 478 28.15 -24.90 5.37
CA VAL A 478 28.74 -23.58 5.11
C VAL A 478 28.77 -22.73 6.38
N PHE A 479 27.75 -22.87 7.23
CA PHE A 479 27.56 -22.06 8.42
C PHE A 479 27.56 -22.91 9.69
N ASP A 480 28.06 -22.35 10.79
CA ASP A 480 28.06 -22.98 12.10
C ASP A 480 26.64 -22.99 12.71
N PRO A 481 26.04 -24.17 12.94
CA PRO A 481 24.69 -24.27 13.48
C PRO A 481 24.52 -23.66 14.87
N ASP A 482 25.57 -23.62 15.69
CA ASP A 482 25.50 -23.08 17.05
C ASP A 482 25.36 -21.55 17.07
N ASN A 483 25.78 -20.91 15.98
CA ASN A 483 25.82 -19.45 15.83
C ASN A 483 24.84 -18.93 14.77
N CYS A 484 24.08 -19.80 14.12
CA CYS A 484 23.19 -19.43 13.03
C CYS A 484 21.76 -19.89 13.24
N PHE A 485 20.83 -19.11 12.71
CA PHE A 485 19.43 -19.45 12.57
C PHE A 485 19.12 -19.61 11.09
N PHE A 486 18.67 -20.79 10.70
CA PHE A 486 18.35 -21.10 9.30
C PHE A 486 16.86 -21.26 9.13
N THR A 487 16.36 -20.87 7.98
CA THR A 487 15.02 -21.24 7.60
C THR A 487 14.94 -21.38 6.08
N ILE A 488 14.35 -22.47 5.57
CA ILE A 488 14.46 -22.86 4.16
C ILE A 488 13.10 -23.22 3.55
N ASN A 489 12.58 -22.35 2.68
CA ASN A 489 11.38 -22.58 1.90
C ASN A 489 11.75 -23.17 0.53
N ASN A 490 11.71 -24.50 0.41
CA ASN A 490 12.03 -25.20 -0.83
C ASN A 490 11.02 -24.97 -1.96
N GLU A 491 9.75 -24.75 -1.64
CA GLU A 491 8.69 -24.56 -2.64
C GLU A 491 8.92 -23.29 -3.44
N ASN A 492 9.12 -22.18 -2.71
CA ASN A 492 9.39 -20.85 -3.26
C ASN A 492 10.86 -20.61 -3.61
N GLY A 493 11.74 -21.58 -3.31
CA GLY A 493 13.17 -21.50 -3.58
C GLY A 493 13.88 -20.42 -2.76
N ILE A 494 13.51 -20.26 -1.49
CA ILE A 494 14.04 -19.19 -0.63
C ILE A 494 14.76 -19.79 0.58
N ILE A 495 15.95 -19.27 0.89
CA ILE A 495 16.67 -19.58 2.13
C ILE A 495 16.93 -18.27 2.87
N VAL A 496 16.71 -18.25 4.18
CA VAL A 496 17.07 -17.15 5.07
C VAL A 496 18.01 -17.67 6.15
N ILE A 497 19.10 -16.96 6.36
CA ILE A 497 20.14 -17.32 7.35
C ILE A 497 20.45 -16.07 8.17
N LEU A 498 20.31 -16.16 9.48
CA LEU A 498 20.77 -15.15 10.43
C LEU A 498 21.98 -15.69 11.17
N GLU A 499 23.14 -15.12 10.94
CA GLU A 499 24.41 -15.54 11.53
C GLU A 499 24.83 -14.55 12.62
N LYS A 500 25.13 -15.05 13.82
CA LYS A 500 25.73 -14.27 14.90
C LYS A 500 27.24 -14.49 14.90
N LEU A 501 28.02 -13.42 14.76
CA LEU A 501 29.48 -13.47 14.84
C LEU A 501 30.00 -12.55 15.93
N ASP A 502 30.77 -13.11 16.86
CA ASP A 502 31.56 -12.32 17.79
C ASP A 502 32.94 -12.06 17.16
N SER A 503 33.12 -10.86 16.63
CA SER A 503 34.38 -10.41 16.04
C SER A 503 35.26 -9.73 17.07
N LYS A 504 36.58 -9.87 16.93
CA LYS A 504 37.53 -9.10 17.75
C LYS A 504 37.41 -7.62 17.40
N VAL A 505 37.54 -6.78 18.42
CA VAL A 505 37.54 -5.34 18.23
C VAL A 505 38.89 -4.89 17.64
N GLU A 506 38.88 -4.33 16.44
CA GLU A 506 40.10 -4.07 15.65
C GLU A 506 41.08 -3.07 16.31
N TRP A 507 40.60 -2.15 17.16
CA TRP A 507 41.43 -1.14 17.81
C TRP A 507 42.13 -1.63 19.10
N THR A 508 41.89 -2.86 19.54
CA THR A 508 42.51 -3.42 20.75
C THR A 508 42.96 -4.87 20.57
N SER A 509 44.09 -5.22 21.17
CA SER A 509 44.54 -6.60 21.29
C SER A 509 43.97 -7.32 22.52
N PHE A 510 43.16 -6.63 23.34
CA PHE A 510 42.56 -7.18 24.56
C PHE A 510 41.43 -8.15 24.21
N LYS A 511 41.64 -9.44 24.51
CA LYS A 511 40.71 -10.54 24.16
C LYS A 511 39.37 -10.52 24.91
N GLY A 512 39.20 -9.66 25.91
CA GLY A 512 37.97 -9.57 26.70
C GLY A 512 36.89 -8.68 26.10
N ILE A 513 37.15 -8.02 24.97
CA ILE A 513 36.19 -7.17 24.28
C ILE A 513 36.01 -7.68 22.86
N ASN A 514 34.78 -8.06 22.52
CA ASN A 514 34.37 -8.47 21.18
C ASN A 514 33.18 -7.62 20.72
N ASP A 515 33.09 -7.35 19.43
CA ASP A 515 31.90 -6.81 18.79
C ASP A 515 31.01 -7.98 18.35
N THR A 516 29.80 -8.05 18.91
CA THR A 516 28.78 -8.98 18.43
C THR A 516 28.05 -8.38 17.23
N ASN A 517 28.25 -8.98 16.06
CA ASN A 517 27.62 -8.59 14.80
C ASN A 517 26.60 -9.63 14.33
N TRP A 518 25.49 -9.16 13.75
CA TRP A 518 24.48 -10.01 13.14
C TRP A 518 24.50 -9.86 11.62
N ASN A 519 24.58 -10.98 10.92
CA ASN A 519 24.56 -11.07 9.48
C ASN A 519 23.24 -11.66 8.98
N LEU A 520 22.77 -11.16 7.84
CA LEU A 520 21.60 -11.68 7.13
C LEU A 520 22.05 -12.18 5.76
N HIS A 521 21.70 -13.42 5.44
CA HIS A 521 21.88 -14.03 4.13
C HIS A 521 20.53 -14.49 3.60
N LEU A 522 20.25 -14.17 2.34
CA LEU A 522 19.05 -14.56 1.62
C LEU A 522 19.46 -15.24 0.31
N VAL A 523 18.78 -16.31 -0.02
CA VAL A 523 18.82 -16.92 -1.35
C VAL A 523 17.42 -16.93 -1.90
N TYR A 524 17.26 -16.60 -3.18
CA TYR A 524 16.00 -16.70 -3.91
C TYR A 524 16.26 -17.35 -5.27
N TRP A 525 15.60 -18.46 -5.57
CA TRP A 525 15.72 -19.17 -6.83
C TRP A 525 14.42 -19.08 -7.63
N ASN A 526 14.46 -18.36 -8.75
CA ASN A 526 13.37 -18.27 -9.69
C ASN A 526 13.57 -19.30 -10.81
N ARG A 527 12.87 -20.44 -10.69
CA ARG A 527 12.92 -21.55 -11.65
C ARG A 527 12.48 -21.15 -13.06
N SER A 528 11.51 -20.22 -13.17
CA SER A 528 10.89 -19.85 -14.46
C SER A 528 11.84 -19.09 -15.39
N ILE A 529 12.78 -18.33 -14.84
CA ILE A 529 13.78 -17.57 -15.58
C ILE A 529 15.18 -18.20 -15.49
N GLU A 530 15.28 -19.42 -14.95
CA GLU A 530 16.52 -20.19 -14.79
C GLU A 530 17.64 -19.42 -14.05
N MET A 531 17.26 -18.65 -13.03
CA MET A 531 18.20 -17.82 -12.25
C MET A 531 17.94 -17.89 -10.75
N PHE A 532 19.02 -17.79 -9.96
CA PHE A 532 18.95 -17.56 -8.52
C PHE A 532 19.80 -16.36 -8.09
N PHE A 533 19.45 -15.82 -6.92
CA PHE A 533 19.96 -14.57 -6.40
C PHE A 533 20.37 -14.76 -4.95
N ILE A 534 21.54 -14.22 -4.58
CA ILE A 534 22.03 -14.25 -3.20
C ILE A 534 22.22 -12.82 -2.69
N ASN A 535 21.55 -12.47 -1.60
CA ASN A 535 21.80 -11.24 -0.83
C ASN A 535 22.52 -11.62 0.47
N SER A 536 23.56 -10.89 0.83
CA SER A 536 24.33 -11.19 2.03
C SER A 536 24.97 -9.93 2.60
N THR A 537 24.87 -9.75 3.92
CA THR A 537 25.64 -8.74 4.64
C THR A 537 27.14 -9.07 4.63
N ASN A 538 27.49 -10.36 4.71
CA ASN A 538 28.85 -10.85 4.53
C ASN A 538 29.16 -11.10 3.05
N LYS A 539 30.02 -10.29 2.45
CA LYS A 539 30.22 -10.29 1.00
C LYS A 539 30.96 -11.53 0.48
N SER A 540 31.71 -12.25 1.31
CA SER A 540 32.57 -13.36 0.87
C SER A 540 31.84 -14.70 0.74
N ILE A 541 30.68 -14.85 1.37
CA ILE A 541 30.01 -16.16 1.51
C ILE A 541 29.13 -16.54 0.32
N ALA A 542 28.79 -15.58 -0.55
CA ALA A 542 27.80 -15.80 -1.60
C ALA A 542 28.24 -16.85 -2.64
N ASP A 543 29.51 -16.87 -3.04
CA ASP A 543 30.02 -17.85 -4.02
C ASP A 543 30.10 -19.25 -3.39
N THR A 544 30.56 -19.34 -2.14
CA THR A 544 30.57 -20.58 -1.36
C THR A 544 29.15 -21.16 -1.25
N LEU A 545 28.18 -20.30 -0.91
CA LEU A 545 26.78 -20.67 -0.80
C LEU A 545 26.21 -21.12 -2.15
N ALA A 546 26.51 -20.42 -3.25
CA ALA A 546 26.09 -20.82 -4.59
C ALA A 546 26.61 -22.23 -4.97
N THR A 547 27.90 -22.50 -4.78
CA THR A 547 28.51 -23.81 -5.08
C THR A 547 28.05 -24.93 -4.15
N ALA A 548 27.64 -24.59 -2.93
CA ALA A 548 27.08 -25.54 -1.99
C ALA A 548 25.65 -25.93 -2.38
N LEU A 549 24.85 -24.96 -2.84
CA LEU A 549 23.44 -25.14 -3.19
C LEU A 549 23.23 -25.74 -4.59
N PHE A 550 24.10 -25.44 -5.56
CA PHE A 550 23.96 -25.89 -6.96
C PHE A 550 25.29 -26.45 -7.48
N ASN A 551 25.25 -27.60 -8.18
CA ASN A 551 26.49 -28.19 -8.73
C ASN A 551 26.97 -27.43 -9.98
N ARG A 552 26.03 -26.90 -10.77
CA ARG A 552 26.25 -26.11 -11.97
C ARG A 552 25.53 -24.77 -11.83
N SER A 553 26.31 -23.74 -11.59
CA SER A 553 25.81 -22.37 -11.60
C SER A 553 26.82 -21.44 -12.27
N ASP A 554 26.30 -20.58 -13.13
CA ASP A 554 27.09 -19.57 -13.82
C ASP A 554 26.77 -18.22 -13.21
N LYS A 555 27.71 -17.70 -12.42
CA LYS A 555 27.58 -16.37 -11.85
C LYS A 555 27.49 -15.33 -12.97
N ILE A 556 26.45 -14.49 -12.94
CA ILE A 556 26.36 -13.33 -13.83
C ILE A 556 27.48 -12.38 -13.43
N THR A 557 28.49 -12.30 -14.28
CA THR A 557 29.67 -11.46 -14.11
C THR A 557 29.98 -10.79 -15.44
N GLY A 558 30.97 -9.92 -15.44
CA GLY A 558 31.41 -9.28 -16.65
C GLY A 558 30.53 -8.12 -17.09
N GLU A 559 30.55 -7.86 -18.39
CA GLU A 559 29.84 -6.74 -19.00
C GLU A 559 28.31 -6.85 -18.85
N THR A 560 27.76 -8.08 -18.87
CA THR A 560 26.32 -8.35 -18.74
C THR A 560 25.72 -7.72 -17.47
N VAL A 561 26.48 -7.62 -16.37
CA VAL A 561 26.01 -7.02 -15.12
C VAL A 561 25.57 -5.57 -15.34
N PHE A 562 26.29 -4.83 -16.19
CA PHE A 562 26.05 -3.39 -16.37
C PHE A 562 24.75 -3.10 -17.13
N ARG A 563 24.11 -4.11 -17.77
CA ARG A 563 22.77 -3.98 -18.36
C ARG A 563 21.72 -3.51 -17.36
N CYS A 564 21.93 -3.75 -16.06
CA CYS A 564 21.04 -3.26 -15.01
C CYS A 564 20.91 -1.72 -14.98
N LEU A 565 21.87 -0.98 -15.56
CA LEU A 565 21.84 0.48 -15.64
C LEU A 565 21.02 1.01 -16.84
N HIS A 566 20.58 0.13 -17.74
CA HIS A 566 19.81 0.51 -18.92
C HIS A 566 18.46 1.15 -18.56
N GLY A 567 18.06 2.15 -19.35
CA GLY A 567 16.80 2.88 -19.18
C GLY A 567 16.84 4.00 -18.12
N ILE A 568 17.97 4.19 -17.43
CA ILE A 568 18.11 5.26 -16.44
C ILE A 568 18.52 6.55 -17.13
N LYS A 569 17.61 7.54 -17.14
CA LYS A 569 17.84 8.88 -17.68
C LYS A 569 18.66 9.72 -16.71
N ARG A 570 19.46 10.65 -17.25
CA ARG A 570 20.33 11.57 -16.48
C ARG A 570 21.18 10.84 -15.43
N LEU A 571 21.73 9.69 -15.82
CA LEU A 571 22.54 8.85 -14.94
C LEU A 571 23.81 9.61 -14.54
N MET A 572 23.90 9.98 -13.28
CA MET A 572 25.10 10.53 -12.67
C MET A 572 25.80 9.43 -11.90
N LEU A 573 26.99 9.06 -12.35
CA LEU A 573 27.82 8.09 -11.64
C LEU A 573 28.42 8.78 -10.41
N GLY A 574 28.37 8.12 -9.27
CA GLY A 574 29.12 8.51 -8.07
C GLY A 574 30.49 7.84 -7.99
N THR A 575 30.66 6.66 -8.59
CA THR A 575 31.94 5.95 -8.67
C THR A 575 32.03 5.10 -9.93
N VAL A 576 33.21 5.10 -10.57
CA VAL A 576 33.60 4.24 -11.69
C VAL A 576 34.90 3.53 -11.33
N GLY A 577 34.86 2.23 -11.09
CA GLY A 577 36.04 1.39 -10.92
C GLY A 577 36.40 0.71 -12.24
N LEU A 578 37.68 0.68 -12.61
CA LEU A 578 38.22 0.01 -13.80
C LEU A 578 39.38 -0.93 -13.45
N LYS A 579 39.64 -1.89 -14.35
CA LYS A 579 40.84 -2.74 -14.34
C LYS A 579 41.60 -2.61 -15.67
N SER A 580 42.92 -2.66 -15.60
CA SER A 580 43.80 -2.65 -16.78
C SER A 580 43.87 -4.04 -17.43
N ALA A 581 43.81 -4.09 -18.76
CA ALA A 581 44.06 -5.29 -19.57
C ALA A 581 45.56 -5.56 -19.79
N ILE A 582 46.40 -4.53 -19.61
CA ILE A 582 47.86 -4.62 -19.77
C ILE A 582 48.48 -4.91 -18.41
N ASP A 583 49.40 -5.89 -18.38
CA ASP A 583 50.11 -6.27 -17.17
C ASP A 583 51.12 -5.19 -16.79
N GLY A 584 50.85 -4.52 -15.67
CA GLY A 584 51.60 -3.37 -15.18
C GLY A 584 51.37 -3.16 -13.68
N PRO A 585 52.06 -2.20 -13.06
CA PRO A 585 52.03 -2.02 -11.60
C PRO A 585 50.65 -1.60 -11.06
N ILE A 586 49.79 -0.98 -11.88
CA ILE A 586 48.44 -0.53 -11.48
C ILE A 586 47.38 -1.42 -12.13
N ARG A 587 46.82 -2.36 -11.36
CA ARG A 587 45.82 -3.33 -11.82
C ARG A 587 44.37 -2.90 -11.63
N TYR A 588 44.10 -1.97 -10.72
CA TYR A 588 42.75 -1.44 -10.44
C TYR A 588 42.82 0.06 -10.22
N ARG A 589 41.87 0.79 -10.77
CA ARG A 589 41.71 2.25 -10.57
C ARG A 589 40.26 2.52 -10.19
N MET A 590 40.04 3.31 -9.16
CA MET A 590 38.72 3.80 -8.79
C MET A 590 38.69 5.30 -9.04
N PHE A 591 37.73 5.70 -9.85
CA PHE A 591 37.42 7.08 -10.16
C PHE A 591 36.16 7.45 -9.39
N ALA A 592 36.23 8.49 -8.56
CA ALA A 592 35.11 8.96 -7.76
C ALA A 592 35.11 10.49 -7.77
N GLY A 593 33.92 11.09 -7.68
CA GLY A 593 33.75 12.53 -7.84
C GLY A 593 34.34 13.02 -9.17
N ILE A 594 35.43 13.78 -9.08
CA ILE A 594 36.09 14.53 -10.16
C ILE A 594 36.69 13.63 -11.24
N ASP A 595 37.09 12.43 -10.83
CA ASP A 595 37.88 11.52 -11.65
C ASP A 595 36.99 10.70 -12.58
N ILE A 596 35.67 10.80 -12.42
CA ILE A 596 34.68 10.01 -13.16
C ILE A 596 34.79 10.22 -14.67
N ALA A 597 35.12 11.43 -15.13
CA ALA A 597 35.38 11.72 -16.54
C ALA A 597 36.49 10.84 -17.11
N ASN A 598 37.63 10.80 -16.43
CA ASN A 598 38.77 9.96 -16.78
C ASN A 598 38.39 8.48 -16.70
N GLY A 599 37.60 8.11 -15.69
CA GLY A 599 37.08 6.75 -15.54
C GLY A 599 36.17 6.32 -16.70
N ILE A 600 35.29 7.19 -17.19
CA ILE A 600 34.42 6.86 -18.34
C ILE A 600 35.26 6.78 -19.61
N ALA A 601 36.11 7.77 -19.89
CA ALA A 601 36.97 7.77 -21.08
C ALA A 601 37.92 6.57 -21.11
N GLU A 602 38.49 6.22 -19.95
CA GLU A 602 39.36 5.05 -19.83
C GLU A 602 38.57 3.74 -19.94
N SER A 603 37.30 3.69 -19.51
CA SER A 603 36.44 2.50 -19.64
C SER A 603 36.09 2.13 -21.08
N GLN A 604 36.20 3.10 -22.01
CA GLN A 604 35.91 2.91 -23.44
C GLN A 604 37.14 2.43 -24.22
N LYS A 605 38.33 2.44 -23.63
CA LYS A 605 39.54 1.92 -24.27
C LYS A 605 39.51 0.39 -24.26
N GLU A 606 39.97 -0.23 -25.36
CA GLU A 606 40.10 -1.69 -25.46
C GLU A 606 41.03 -2.30 -24.40
N THR A 607 41.88 -1.47 -23.78
CA THR A 607 42.84 -1.87 -22.76
C THR A 607 42.28 -1.82 -21.33
N SER A 608 40.98 -1.59 -21.15
CA SER A 608 40.36 -1.36 -19.84
C SER A 608 39.02 -2.08 -19.70
N PHE A 609 38.76 -2.60 -18.51
CA PHE A 609 37.50 -3.28 -18.18
C PHE A 609 36.77 -2.55 -17.05
N LYS A 610 35.46 -2.32 -17.21
CA LYS A 610 34.60 -1.81 -16.14
C LYS A 610 34.65 -2.78 -14.96
N SER A 611 34.73 -2.27 -13.73
CA SER A 611 34.84 -3.09 -12.51
C SER A 611 33.71 -2.84 -11.52
N ASN A 612 33.43 -1.60 -11.12
CA ASN A 612 32.33 -1.29 -10.20
C ASN A 612 31.72 0.05 -10.60
N LEU A 613 30.41 0.13 -10.75
CA LEU A 613 29.71 1.36 -11.06
C LEU A 613 28.66 1.62 -9.99
N PHE A 614 28.47 2.87 -9.63
CA PHE A 614 27.35 3.29 -8.81
C PHE A 614 26.85 4.62 -9.35
N GLY A 615 25.54 4.79 -9.45
CA GLY A 615 24.94 6.02 -9.92
C GLY A 615 23.51 6.24 -9.44
N VAL A 616 23.07 7.47 -9.65
CA VAL A 616 21.71 7.94 -9.41
C VAL A 616 21.16 8.55 -10.69
N GLY A 617 19.86 8.45 -10.91
CA GLY A 617 19.21 9.00 -12.10
C GLY A 617 17.69 8.90 -11.99
N TYR A 618 17.01 8.89 -13.12
CA TYR A 618 15.55 8.90 -13.20
C TYR A 618 15.04 7.79 -14.11
N SER A 619 13.92 7.16 -13.74
CA SER A 619 13.24 6.15 -14.57
C SER A 619 12.05 6.71 -15.37
N GLY A 620 11.85 8.04 -15.33
CA GLY A 620 10.64 8.70 -15.85
C GLY A 620 9.46 8.71 -14.88
N ASN A 621 9.50 7.86 -13.85
CA ASN A 621 8.52 7.79 -12.74
C ASN A 621 9.15 8.23 -11.40
N GLY A 622 10.26 8.98 -11.45
CA GLY A 622 10.97 9.47 -10.27
C GLY A 622 12.42 8.97 -10.14
N LYS A 623 13.02 9.28 -8.98
CA LYS A 623 14.44 9.06 -8.68
C LYS A 623 14.74 7.57 -8.46
N VAL A 624 15.83 7.09 -9.05
CA VAL A 624 16.36 5.73 -8.86
C VAL A 624 17.84 5.76 -8.46
N SER A 625 18.26 4.78 -7.66
CA SER A 625 19.67 4.56 -7.32
C SER A 625 20.06 3.12 -7.59
N ILE A 626 21.22 2.91 -8.21
CA ILE A 626 21.68 1.59 -8.57
C ILE A 626 23.21 1.53 -8.62
N GLY A 627 23.76 0.42 -8.13
CA GLY A 627 25.16 0.08 -8.26
C GLY A 627 25.34 -1.34 -8.73
N CYS A 628 26.45 -1.59 -9.39
CA CYS A 628 26.80 -2.89 -9.93
C CYS A 628 28.32 -3.11 -9.93
N SER A 629 28.73 -4.37 -9.98
CA SER A 629 30.13 -4.77 -10.03
C SER A 629 30.33 -5.85 -11.09
N TYR A 630 31.45 -5.80 -11.80
CA TYR A 630 31.91 -6.84 -12.73
C TYR A 630 31.98 -8.22 -12.06
N LYS A 631 32.18 -8.26 -10.74
CA LYS A 631 32.14 -9.49 -9.93
C LYS A 631 30.71 -10.02 -9.69
N GLY A 632 29.67 -9.37 -10.21
CA GLY A 632 28.29 -9.85 -10.23
C GLY A 632 27.34 -9.26 -9.19
N ARG A 633 27.82 -8.42 -8.27
CA ARG A 633 26.95 -7.76 -7.28
C ARG A 633 26.19 -6.59 -7.90
N ILE A 634 24.89 -6.49 -7.65
CA ILE A 634 24.02 -5.35 -7.96
C ILE A 634 23.34 -4.88 -6.68
N TRP A 635 23.17 -3.58 -6.45
CA TRP A 635 22.58 -3.04 -5.23
C TRP A 635 21.90 -1.68 -5.43
N SER A 636 21.08 -1.29 -4.46
CA SER A 636 20.46 0.02 -4.36
C SER A 636 20.67 0.63 -2.96
N ARG A 637 20.38 1.92 -2.77
CA ARG A 637 20.47 2.58 -1.44
C ARG A 637 19.30 2.25 -0.50
N TRP A 638 18.25 1.60 -1.00
CA TRP A 638 17.02 1.30 -0.24
C TRP A 638 17.14 0.14 0.77
N VAL A 639 16.26 0.17 1.77
CA VAL A 639 16.04 -0.90 2.76
C VAL A 639 14.56 -1.23 2.73
N GLU A 640 14.21 -2.46 2.36
CA GLU A 640 12.83 -2.81 1.99
C GLU A 640 12.46 -4.24 2.42
N SER A 641 11.20 -4.64 2.21
CA SER A 641 10.71 -6.00 2.52
C SER A 641 11.36 -7.09 1.66
N ILE A 642 11.37 -8.35 2.13
CA ILE A 642 11.84 -9.50 1.32
C ILE A 642 11.00 -9.67 0.04
N GLY A 643 9.69 -9.39 0.09
CA GLY A 643 8.83 -9.39 -1.10
C GLY A 643 9.25 -8.35 -2.13
N TYR A 644 9.45 -7.09 -1.71
CA TYR A 644 9.98 -6.04 -2.60
C TYR A 644 11.35 -6.45 -3.18
N TRP A 645 12.22 -7.05 -2.37
CA TRP A 645 13.52 -7.53 -2.83
C TRP A 645 13.39 -8.61 -3.92
N ILE A 646 12.43 -9.53 -3.82
CA ILE A 646 12.13 -10.54 -4.84
C ILE A 646 11.68 -9.87 -6.14
N ASP A 647 10.71 -8.95 -6.07
CA ASP A 647 10.20 -8.23 -7.24
C ASP A 647 11.30 -7.42 -7.93
N TRP A 648 12.13 -6.75 -7.12
CA TRP A 648 13.30 -6.02 -7.60
C TRP A 648 14.33 -6.94 -8.26
N CYS A 649 14.57 -8.15 -7.75
CA CYS A 649 15.45 -9.14 -8.39
C CYS A 649 14.91 -9.53 -9.78
N ASN A 650 13.60 -9.73 -9.90
CA ASN A 650 12.95 -10.09 -11.17
C ASN A 650 13.00 -8.96 -12.20
N ASP A 651 12.74 -7.71 -11.79
CA ASP A 651 12.86 -6.52 -12.66
C ASP A 651 14.30 -6.36 -13.18
N VAL A 652 15.31 -6.48 -12.31
CA VAL A 652 16.71 -6.40 -12.74
C VAL A 652 17.07 -7.60 -13.64
N ALA A 653 16.57 -8.80 -13.34
CA ALA A 653 16.82 -9.99 -14.15
C ALA A 653 16.33 -9.84 -15.59
N SER A 654 15.18 -9.18 -15.81
CA SER A 654 14.67 -8.89 -17.16
C SER A 654 15.69 -8.11 -18.02
N ARG A 655 16.42 -7.17 -17.41
CA ARG A 655 17.47 -6.38 -18.06
C ARG A 655 18.77 -7.17 -18.23
N LEU A 656 19.13 -8.01 -17.26
CA LEU A 656 20.33 -8.85 -17.35
C LEU A 656 20.20 -9.88 -18.48
N LEU A 657 19.00 -10.45 -18.68
CA LEU A 657 18.71 -11.46 -19.69
C LEU A 657 18.48 -10.87 -21.10
N ASN A 658 18.26 -9.57 -21.22
CA ASN A 658 18.04 -8.93 -22.52
C ASN A 658 19.37 -8.70 -23.26
N ASP A 659 19.61 -9.48 -24.32
CA ASP A 659 20.82 -9.40 -25.13
C ASP A 659 20.86 -8.22 -26.12
N GLU A 660 19.73 -7.53 -26.34
CA GLU A 660 19.67 -6.32 -27.16
C GLU A 660 20.29 -5.10 -26.47
N ILE A 661 20.48 -5.17 -25.15
CA ILE A 661 21.07 -4.08 -24.35
C ILE A 661 22.58 -4.06 -24.57
N ASN A 662 23.04 -3.07 -25.33
CA ASN A 662 24.46 -2.85 -25.58
C ASN A 662 25.15 -2.14 -24.39
N THR A 663 26.11 -2.84 -23.77
CA THR A 663 26.81 -2.34 -22.57
C THR A 663 27.86 -1.26 -22.86
N SER A 664 28.28 -1.09 -24.11
CA SER A 664 29.16 0.02 -24.51
C SER A 664 28.44 1.37 -24.46
N LYS A 665 27.10 1.35 -24.55
CA LYS A 665 26.25 2.53 -24.63
C LYS A 665 25.66 2.99 -23.30
N ILE A 666 25.99 2.30 -22.20
CA ILE A 666 25.40 2.59 -20.87
C ILE A 666 25.81 3.97 -20.36
N PHE A 667 26.97 4.46 -20.80
CA PHE A 667 27.44 5.81 -20.49
C PHE A 667 27.02 6.85 -21.55
N GLU A 668 26.34 6.46 -22.64
CA GLU A 668 25.76 7.44 -23.56
C GLU A 668 24.69 8.22 -22.79
N GLY A 669 24.90 9.55 -22.67
CA GLY A 669 24.05 10.42 -21.87
C GLY A 669 24.31 10.41 -20.36
N ALA A 670 25.35 9.70 -19.87
CA ALA A 670 25.79 9.82 -18.49
C ALA A 670 26.36 11.23 -18.23
N LEU A 671 26.02 11.77 -17.07
CA LEU A 671 26.43 13.10 -16.65
C LEU A 671 27.81 13.03 -15.98
N ILE A 672 28.77 13.78 -16.53
CA ILE A 672 30.18 13.75 -16.12
C ILE A 672 30.54 15.08 -15.45
N PRO A 673 30.94 15.07 -14.17
CA PRO A 673 31.42 16.27 -13.48
C PRO A 673 32.89 16.57 -13.84
N GLU A 674 33.19 17.85 -14.04
CA GLU A 674 34.51 18.45 -14.27
C GLU A 674 34.84 19.38 -13.08
N ILE A 675 36.04 19.30 -12.49
CA ILE A 675 36.46 20.37 -11.58
C ILE A 675 36.76 21.61 -12.39
N ILE A 676 36.12 22.70 -12.02
CA ILE A 676 36.50 24.02 -12.48
C ILE A 676 37.28 24.77 -11.40
N LYS A 677 38.27 25.54 -11.85
CA LYS A 677 39.08 26.42 -10.99
C LYS A 677 38.58 27.85 -10.99
N GLU A 678 37.75 28.17 -11.97
CA GLU A 678 37.08 29.44 -12.19
C GLU A 678 35.65 29.13 -12.58
N ARG A 679 34.73 30.04 -12.26
CA ARG A 679 33.32 29.91 -12.63
C ARG A 679 33.16 29.80 -14.16
N PRO A 680 32.17 29.03 -14.68
CA PRO A 680 31.89 28.99 -16.11
C PRO A 680 31.43 30.37 -16.62
N SER A 681 31.87 30.75 -17.82
CA SER A 681 31.38 31.95 -18.54
C SER A 681 29.99 31.67 -19.14
N SER A 682 29.02 31.52 -18.25
CA SER A 682 27.63 31.22 -18.56
C SER A 682 26.75 31.84 -17.49
N VAL A 683 25.54 32.23 -17.88
CA VAL A 683 24.59 32.87 -16.96
C VAL A 683 23.93 31.80 -16.09
N PRO A 684 24.01 31.89 -14.74
CA PRO A 684 23.27 31.02 -13.83
C PRO A 684 21.82 31.49 -13.83
N TYR A 685 20.89 30.57 -14.04
CA TYR A 685 19.46 30.89 -14.07
C TYR A 685 18.66 30.18 -12.97
N GLY A 686 19.19 29.12 -12.38
CA GLY A 686 18.51 28.34 -11.34
C GLY A 686 19.43 27.93 -10.20
N ILE A 687 18.85 27.76 -9.00
CA ILE A 687 19.53 27.20 -7.84
C ILE A 687 18.58 26.32 -7.03
N GLU A 688 19.08 25.17 -6.59
CA GLU A 688 18.33 24.18 -5.82
C GLU A 688 19.01 23.87 -4.49
N TRP A 689 18.19 23.52 -3.50
CA TRP A 689 18.68 23.02 -2.22
C TRP A 689 19.48 21.72 -2.43
N PRO A 690 20.49 21.44 -1.58
CA PRO A 690 21.24 20.19 -1.66
C PRO A 690 20.32 18.96 -1.59
N ILE A 691 20.61 17.94 -2.41
CA ILE A 691 19.78 16.73 -2.51
C ILE A 691 19.57 16.00 -1.18
N ASP A 692 20.49 16.19 -0.24
CA ASP A 692 20.46 15.71 1.13
C ASP A 692 19.32 16.29 2.00
N ILE A 693 18.72 17.41 1.60
CA ILE A 693 17.50 17.96 2.22
C ILE A 693 16.27 17.35 1.53
N ASP A 694 16.35 17.16 0.23
CA ASP A 694 15.29 16.71 -0.68
C ASP A 694 14.80 15.27 -0.40
N LEU A 695 15.61 14.45 0.27
CA LEU A 695 15.29 13.06 0.67
C LEU A 695 14.61 12.94 2.05
N ILE A 696 14.34 14.07 2.71
CA ILE A 696 13.90 14.11 4.09
C ILE A 696 12.51 14.73 4.18
N ASN A 697 11.64 14.10 4.96
CA ASN A 697 10.32 14.59 5.29
C ASN A 697 10.44 16.03 5.84
N ASP A 698 9.87 17.01 5.12
CA ASP A 698 9.98 18.48 5.32
C ASP A 698 9.78 18.94 6.78
N ASN A 699 9.12 18.12 7.61
CA ASN A 699 8.83 18.37 9.02
C ASN A 699 10.06 18.31 9.95
N SER A 700 11.25 17.95 9.45
CA SER A 700 12.45 17.72 10.28
C SER A 700 13.63 18.65 9.98
N VAL A 701 13.43 19.64 9.09
CA VAL A 701 14.47 20.61 8.69
C VAL A 701 13.97 22.05 8.88
N TYR A 702 14.75 22.86 9.60
CA TYR A 702 14.41 24.24 9.97
C TYR A 702 15.59 25.19 9.76
N ILE A 703 15.30 26.40 9.31
CA ILE A 703 16.21 27.54 9.35
C ILE A 703 15.97 28.30 10.66
N LEU A 704 17.03 28.49 11.43
CA LEU A 704 17.01 29.18 12.72
C LEU A 704 17.55 30.61 12.54
N HIS A 705 16.84 31.58 13.10
CA HIS A 705 17.30 32.97 13.19
C HIS A 705 16.91 33.55 14.56
N GLY A 706 17.88 33.63 15.47
CA GLY A 706 17.65 33.98 16.87
C GLY A 706 16.76 32.93 17.56
N PRO A 707 15.65 33.33 18.23
CA PRO A 707 14.70 32.41 18.85
C PRO A 707 13.68 31.81 17.88
N ASN A 708 13.65 32.27 16.62
CA ASN A 708 12.63 31.88 15.65
C ASN A 708 13.10 30.69 14.83
N GLU A 709 12.22 29.70 14.66
CA GLU A 709 12.41 28.55 13.77
C GLU A 709 11.49 28.71 12.55
N TYR A 710 12.09 28.73 11.36
CA TYR A 710 11.39 28.76 10.08
C TYR A 710 11.48 27.36 9.45
N PRO A 711 10.37 26.65 9.25
CA PRO A 711 10.40 25.39 8.52
C PRO A 711 11.03 25.60 7.14
N ILE A 712 11.82 24.63 6.66
CA ILE A 712 12.54 24.76 5.38
C ILE A 712 11.62 25.10 4.20
N TYR A 713 10.37 24.60 4.24
CA TYR A 713 9.37 24.88 3.22
C TYR A 713 8.89 26.33 3.16
N SER A 714 9.18 27.14 4.17
CA SER A 714 8.83 28.57 4.25
C SER A 714 10.01 29.48 3.87
N VAL A 715 11.12 28.89 3.42
CA VAL A 715 12.36 29.57 3.07
C VAL A 715 12.74 29.18 1.66
N ASP A 716 13.13 30.17 0.87
CA ASP A 716 13.54 30.00 -0.50
C ASP A 716 15.06 30.13 -0.68
N ILE A 717 15.56 29.61 -1.79
CA ILE A 717 16.93 29.80 -2.30
C ILE A 717 16.82 30.29 -3.75
N LYS A 718 17.40 31.45 -4.06
CA LYS A 718 17.28 32.13 -5.37
C LYS A 718 18.60 32.78 -5.79
N ILE A 719 18.93 32.75 -7.08
CA ILE A 719 20.06 33.51 -7.65
C ILE A 719 19.76 35.00 -7.51
N SER A 720 20.73 35.80 -7.05
CA SER A 720 20.62 37.26 -6.97
C SER A 720 21.43 38.00 -8.03
N ASP A 721 22.35 37.32 -8.71
CA ASP A 721 23.24 37.90 -9.73
C ASP A 721 23.29 36.99 -10.97
N TYR A 722 22.73 37.49 -12.08
CA TYR A 722 22.64 36.80 -13.39
C TYR A 722 23.75 37.24 -14.36
N SER A 723 24.88 37.72 -13.84
CA SER A 723 26.06 38.02 -14.65
C SER A 723 26.58 36.77 -15.36
N GLU A 724 27.17 36.93 -16.55
CA GLU A 724 27.83 35.83 -17.26
C GLU A 724 29.19 35.45 -16.63
N SER A 725 29.79 36.38 -15.87
CA SER A 725 31.11 36.23 -15.24
C SER A 725 31.17 36.93 -13.87
N GLY A 726 32.21 36.67 -13.08
CA GLY A 726 32.33 37.16 -11.69
C GLY A 726 31.78 36.16 -10.67
N SER A 727 31.60 36.53 -9.40
CA SER A 727 31.13 35.60 -8.37
C SER A 727 29.64 35.29 -8.48
N ILE A 728 29.23 34.07 -8.09
CA ILE A 728 27.80 33.71 -8.06
C ILE A 728 27.23 34.11 -6.70
N ARG A 729 26.22 34.99 -6.71
CA ARG A 729 25.51 35.39 -5.51
C ARG A 729 24.09 34.83 -5.50
N PHE A 730 23.65 34.40 -4.32
CA PHE A 730 22.32 33.87 -4.10
C PHE A 730 21.80 34.25 -2.71
N ILE A 731 20.47 34.28 -2.58
CA ILE A 731 19.78 34.65 -1.35
C ILE A 731 19.11 33.40 -0.78
N VAL A 732 19.19 33.24 0.55
CA VAL A 732 18.39 32.28 1.31
C VAL A 732 17.49 33.06 2.25
N GLY A 733 16.18 32.84 2.18
CA GLY A 733 15.26 33.55 3.03
C GLY A 733 13.82 33.56 2.54
N ASN A 734 13.02 34.37 3.21
CA ASN A 734 11.69 34.78 2.80
C ASN A 734 11.59 36.31 2.81
N GLU A 735 10.39 36.84 2.58
CA GLU A 735 10.13 38.28 2.55
C GLU A 735 10.48 39.00 3.87
N GLN A 736 10.44 38.29 5.01
CA GLN A 736 10.69 38.87 6.33
C GLN A 736 12.17 38.83 6.72
N VAL A 737 12.82 37.70 6.47
CA VAL A 737 14.21 37.44 6.85
C VAL A 737 14.95 36.75 5.72
N PHE A 738 16.10 37.28 5.35
CA PHE A 738 16.97 36.71 4.34
C PHE A 738 18.44 37.05 4.59
N GLU A 739 19.30 36.18 4.07
CA GLU A 739 20.75 36.35 3.99
C GLU A 739 21.23 36.14 2.55
N GLU A 740 22.30 36.84 2.20
CA GLU A 740 22.94 36.73 0.88
C GLU A 740 24.28 36.03 1.02
N TYR A 741 24.53 35.06 0.15
CA TYR A 741 25.74 34.25 0.10
C TYR A 741 26.39 34.35 -1.28
N GLU A 742 27.68 34.10 -1.32
CA GLU A 742 28.51 34.16 -2.51
C GLU A 742 29.37 32.90 -2.61
N LEU A 743 29.39 32.29 -3.79
CA LEU A 743 30.26 31.18 -4.12
C LEU A 743 31.55 31.71 -4.76
N HIS A 744 32.68 31.44 -4.11
CA HIS A 744 34.02 31.68 -4.62
C HIS A 744 34.62 30.37 -5.09
N ILE A 745 35.13 30.34 -6.32
CA ILE A 745 35.87 29.20 -6.88
C ILE A 745 37.30 29.67 -7.14
N SER A 746 38.26 28.87 -6.72
CA SER A 746 39.68 29.14 -6.91
C SER A 746 40.46 27.84 -7.12
N ASP A 747 41.77 27.95 -7.36
CA ASP A 747 42.68 26.81 -7.38
C ASP A 747 42.67 25.96 -6.09
N LYS A 748 42.18 26.51 -4.96
CA LYS A 748 42.09 25.81 -3.68
C LYS A 748 40.77 25.06 -3.47
N GLY A 749 39.82 25.15 -4.40
CA GLY A 749 38.48 24.55 -4.30
C GLY A 749 37.39 25.62 -4.34
N TYR A 750 36.33 25.42 -3.56
CA TYR A 750 35.24 26.38 -3.43
C TYR A 750 35.01 26.77 -1.97
N GLU A 751 34.45 27.96 -1.77
CA GLU A 751 34.00 28.43 -0.47
C GLU A 751 32.71 29.25 -0.61
N PHE A 752 31.76 29.01 0.29
CA PHE A 752 30.58 29.85 0.45
C PHE A 752 30.79 30.90 1.55
N ILE A 753 30.69 32.18 1.17
CA ILE A 753 30.86 33.32 2.06
C ILE A 753 29.50 34.01 2.25
N ALA A 754 29.18 34.42 3.48
CA ALA A 754 28.00 35.24 3.72
C ALA A 754 28.33 36.72 3.46
N VAL A 755 27.69 37.30 2.44
CA VAL A 755 27.85 38.72 2.07
C VAL A 755 27.01 39.61 2.98
N LYS A 756 25.81 39.16 3.33
CA LYS A 756 24.92 39.80 4.31
C LYS A 756 24.42 38.74 5.28
N SER A 757 25.10 38.59 6.42
CA SER A 757 24.69 37.63 7.45
C SER A 757 23.91 38.29 8.58
N LYS A 758 22.84 37.62 9.00
CA LYS A 758 21.99 37.88 10.16
C LYS A 758 22.05 36.72 11.19
N GLY A 759 22.94 35.74 10.99
CA GLY A 759 23.14 34.59 11.90
C GLY A 759 22.27 33.36 11.61
N PHE A 760 21.86 33.13 10.35
CA PHE A 760 21.10 31.95 9.94
C PHE A 760 21.88 30.67 10.22
N LYS A 761 21.15 29.67 10.71
CA LYS A 761 21.62 28.30 10.89
C LYS A 761 20.59 27.33 10.36
N ILE A 762 21.03 26.13 9.98
CA ILE A 762 20.14 25.06 9.56
C ILE A 762 20.19 23.90 10.55
N LYS A 763 19.02 23.48 11.00
CA LYS A 763 18.82 22.33 11.89
C LYS A 763 18.28 21.18 11.06
N LYS A 764 19.06 20.10 11.00
CA LYS A 764 18.74 18.85 10.30
C LYS A 764 18.77 17.71 11.30
N ASN A 765 17.61 17.13 11.61
CA ASN A 765 17.45 16.13 12.68
C ASN A 765 17.95 16.68 14.04
N LYS A 766 18.98 16.05 14.62
CA LYS A 766 19.60 16.46 15.89
C LYS A 766 20.84 17.37 15.72
N HIS A 767 21.23 17.68 14.49
CA HIS A 767 22.43 18.47 14.20
C HIS A 767 22.06 19.88 13.74
N GLU A 768 22.85 20.86 14.16
CA GLU A 768 22.72 22.27 13.81
C GLU A 768 24.02 22.73 13.13
N TYR A 769 23.90 23.42 12.00
CA TYR A 769 25.03 23.91 11.21
C TYR A 769 24.89 25.41 10.96
N LYS A 770 26.00 26.14 10.92
CA LYS A 770 26.00 27.47 10.28
C LYS A 770 25.72 27.30 8.78
N MET A 771 25.04 28.25 8.15
CA MET A 771 24.68 28.12 6.72
C MET A 771 25.90 27.95 5.80
N THR A 772 26.98 28.70 6.03
CA THR A 772 28.21 28.57 5.22
C THR A 772 28.90 27.22 5.42
N GLU A 773 28.96 26.71 6.66
CA GLU A 773 29.46 25.36 6.96
C GLU A 773 28.61 24.29 6.28
N PHE A 774 27.29 24.47 6.31
CA PHE A 774 26.35 23.58 5.66
C PHE A 774 26.57 23.54 4.15
N PHE A 775 26.63 24.69 3.46
CA PHE A 775 26.84 24.73 2.02
C PHE A 775 28.25 24.27 1.59
N ASN A 776 29.28 24.50 2.41
CA ASN A 776 30.60 23.93 2.13
C ASN A 776 30.58 22.40 2.16
N LYS A 777 29.76 21.79 3.03
CA LYS A 777 29.62 20.33 3.15
C LYS A 777 28.60 19.73 2.17
N PHE A 778 27.53 20.46 1.90
CA PHE A 778 26.40 20.09 1.06
C PHE A 778 26.12 21.27 0.12
N PRO A 779 26.88 21.42 -0.98
CA PRO A 779 26.70 22.55 -1.88
C PRO A 779 25.32 22.50 -2.55
N PRO A 780 24.66 23.65 -2.75
CA PRO A 780 23.48 23.73 -3.60
C PRO A 780 23.87 23.47 -5.07
N CYS A 781 22.89 23.06 -5.86
CA CYS A 781 23.06 22.86 -7.30
C CYS A 781 22.67 24.13 -8.05
N ILE A 782 23.59 24.70 -8.82
CA ILE A 782 23.41 25.90 -9.63
C ILE A 782 23.31 25.49 -11.10
N LYS A 783 22.30 25.99 -11.82
CA LYS A 783 22.05 25.65 -13.22
C LYS A 783 22.35 26.85 -14.12
N PHE A 784 22.92 26.57 -15.29
CA PHE A 784 23.35 27.55 -16.27
C PHE A 784 22.61 27.43 -17.60
N VAL A 785 22.53 28.53 -18.35
CA VAL A 785 21.78 28.62 -19.62
C VAL A 785 22.28 27.67 -20.70
N ASP A 786 23.54 27.26 -20.64
CA ASP A 786 24.14 26.23 -21.49
C ASP A 786 23.78 24.79 -21.04
N HIS A 787 22.83 24.69 -20.10
CA HIS A 787 22.35 23.47 -19.44
C HIS A 787 23.39 22.77 -18.57
N SER A 788 24.52 23.42 -18.29
CA SER A 788 25.47 22.91 -17.32
C SER A 788 24.95 23.10 -15.89
N MET A 789 25.39 22.23 -14.99
CA MET A 789 25.02 22.24 -13.56
C MET A 789 26.28 22.28 -12.71
N LEU A 790 26.30 23.08 -11.66
CA LEU A 790 27.45 23.28 -10.79
C LEU A 790 27.07 23.04 -9.34
N GLU A 791 27.76 22.09 -8.71
CA GLU A 791 27.68 21.86 -7.26
C GLU A 791 29.04 22.15 -6.65
N GLY A 792 29.18 23.26 -5.91
CA GLY A 792 30.48 23.71 -5.40
C GLY A 792 31.41 24.11 -6.56
N ASN A 793 32.42 23.29 -6.85
CA ASN A 793 33.31 23.43 -8.01
C ASN A 793 33.19 22.27 -9.03
N TYR A 794 32.15 21.45 -8.93
CA TYR A 794 31.89 20.33 -9.82
C TYR A 794 30.90 20.76 -10.90
N LEU A 795 31.39 20.97 -12.13
CA LEU A 795 30.59 21.35 -13.29
C LEU A 795 30.22 20.12 -14.12
N VAL A 796 28.94 19.86 -14.28
CA VAL A 796 28.39 18.84 -15.17
C VAL A 796 27.87 19.50 -16.44
N LYS A 797 28.37 19.08 -17.60
CA LYS A 797 27.85 19.52 -18.91
C LYS A 797 27.00 18.40 -19.52
N ILE A 798 25.90 18.76 -20.18
CA ILE A 798 25.08 17.77 -20.90
C ILE A 798 25.78 17.45 -22.23
N SER A 799 25.95 16.16 -22.51
CA SER A 799 26.71 15.65 -23.66
C SER A 799 25.95 15.67 -24.99
N SER A 800 24.62 15.88 -24.96
CA SER A 800 23.79 16.07 -26.16
C SER A 800 22.93 17.32 -26.03
N ALA A 801 22.88 18.15 -27.07
CA ALA A 801 21.96 19.28 -27.09
C ALA A 801 20.52 18.79 -26.92
N PRO A 802 19.69 19.48 -26.12
CA PRO A 802 18.29 19.14 -26.02
C PRO A 802 17.63 19.21 -27.41
N PRO A 803 16.58 18.42 -27.67
CA PRO A 803 15.77 18.57 -28.88
C PRO A 803 15.29 20.02 -29.01
N ALA A 804 15.16 20.51 -30.26
CA ALA A 804 14.63 21.85 -30.51
C ALA A 804 13.26 22.03 -29.82
N PHE A 805 13.04 23.21 -29.23
CA PHE A 805 11.78 23.50 -28.58
C PHE A 805 10.63 23.48 -29.59
N ASN A 806 9.55 22.75 -29.30
CA ASN A 806 8.37 22.73 -30.18
C ASN A 806 7.62 24.07 -30.06
N MET A 807 7.63 24.86 -31.14
CA MET A 807 6.96 26.16 -31.22
C MET A 807 5.44 26.09 -31.01
N GLU A 808 4.79 24.95 -31.25
CA GLU A 808 3.36 24.76 -30.96
C GLU A 808 3.04 24.84 -29.45
N ARG A 809 4.06 24.81 -28.59
CA ARG A 809 3.92 24.97 -27.14
C ARG A 809 3.95 26.43 -26.67
N ILE A 810 4.05 27.38 -27.61
CA ILE A 810 3.99 28.82 -27.33
C ILE A 810 2.57 29.32 -27.56
N ILE A 811 2.02 29.98 -26.53
CA ILE A 811 0.67 30.49 -26.46
C ILE A 811 0.75 32.02 -26.37
N VAL A 812 0.00 32.71 -27.22
CA VAL A 812 -0.01 34.18 -27.29
C VAL A 812 -1.27 34.72 -26.62
N TRP A 813 -1.10 35.60 -25.64
CA TRP A 813 -2.20 36.28 -24.93
C TRP A 813 -2.14 37.80 -25.14
N ASP A 814 -3.28 38.49 -24.99
CA ASP A 814 -3.32 39.96 -25.01
C ASP A 814 -3.04 40.52 -23.61
N TRP A 815 -2.01 41.37 -23.51
CA TRP A 815 -1.51 41.97 -22.27
C TRP A 815 -1.69 43.50 -22.21
N LYS A 816 -2.44 44.13 -23.12
CA LYS A 816 -2.54 45.61 -23.23
C LYS A 816 -2.98 46.32 -21.95
N GLU A 817 -3.85 45.69 -21.15
CA GLU A 817 -4.37 46.26 -19.89
C GLU A 817 -3.55 45.86 -18.65
N THR A 818 -2.48 45.08 -18.85
CA THR A 818 -1.60 44.57 -17.79
C THR A 818 -0.30 45.36 -17.75
N ASN A 819 0.12 45.75 -16.55
CA ASN A 819 1.45 46.27 -16.36
C ASN A 819 2.44 45.10 -16.28
N ILE A 820 3.11 44.81 -17.39
CA ILE A 820 4.09 43.71 -17.49
C ILE A 820 5.31 43.88 -16.55
N ARG A 821 5.47 45.04 -15.89
CA ARG A 821 6.47 45.27 -14.84
C ARG A 821 6.02 44.81 -13.45
N LYS A 822 4.77 44.37 -13.31
CA LYS A 822 4.16 44.02 -12.04
C LYS A 822 3.72 42.56 -12.02
N GLU A 823 4.47 41.74 -11.28
CA GLU A 823 4.27 40.29 -11.22
C GLU A 823 3.07 39.90 -10.35
N SER A 824 3.17 40.12 -9.04
CA SER A 824 2.22 39.64 -8.03
C SER A 824 1.00 40.56 -7.87
N GLN A 825 -0.17 39.95 -7.67
CA GLN A 825 -1.40 40.65 -7.30
C GLN A 825 -1.42 41.02 -5.80
N GLY A 826 -0.66 40.31 -4.96
CA GLY A 826 -0.65 40.45 -3.51
C GLY A 826 -2.01 40.26 -2.84
N ILE A 827 -2.09 40.52 -1.53
CA ILE A 827 -3.34 40.35 -0.75
C ILE A 827 -4.48 41.24 -1.27
N ASN A 828 -4.16 42.40 -1.84
CA ASN A 828 -5.14 43.38 -2.33
C ASN A 828 -5.61 43.11 -3.77
N ARG A 829 -5.14 42.03 -4.42
CA ARG A 829 -5.51 41.63 -5.79
C ARG A 829 -5.37 42.76 -6.81
N ASP A 830 -4.15 43.24 -7.00
CA ASP A 830 -3.87 44.31 -7.95
C ASP A 830 -4.22 43.90 -9.39
N LYS A 831 -5.22 44.59 -9.95
CA LYS A 831 -5.78 44.30 -11.27
C LYS A 831 -4.83 44.51 -12.44
N GLN A 832 -3.75 45.28 -12.25
CA GLN A 832 -2.75 45.56 -13.27
C GLN A 832 -1.60 44.54 -13.26
N SER A 833 -1.59 43.60 -12.31
CA SER A 833 -0.53 42.59 -12.22
C SER A 833 -0.69 41.46 -13.24
N ILE A 834 0.43 40.84 -13.60
CA ILE A 834 0.48 39.65 -14.47
C ILE A 834 -0.30 38.51 -13.85
N GLN A 835 -0.06 38.23 -12.56
CA GLN A 835 -0.72 37.14 -11.85
C GLN A 835 -2.25 37.32 -11.84
N TYR A 836 -2.75 38.55 -11.62
CA TYR A 836 -4.19 38.82 -11.70
C TYR A 836 -4.75 38.52 -13.08
N GLN A 837 -4.09 38.98 -14.15
CA GLN A 837 -4.55 38.71 -15.51
C GLN A 837 -4.55 37.21 -15.84
N VAL A 838 -3.53 36.47 -15.38
CA VAL A 838 -3.51 35.00 -15.47
C VAL A 838 -4.73 34.41 -14.78
N ILE A 839 -4.97 34.75 -13.51
CA ILE A 839 -6.13 34.25 -12.75
C ILE A 839 -7.44 34.58 -13.46
N GLN A 840 -7.61 35.79 -14.02
CA GLN A 840 -8.82 36.16 -14.76
C GLN A 840 -9.00 35.34 -16.03
N ASN A 841 -7.93 35.17 -16.82
CA ASN A 841 -7.98 34.32 -18.03
C ASN A 841 -8.33 32.88 -17.67
N LEU A 842 -7.66 32.30 -16.65
CA LEU A 842 -7.95 30.95 -16.17
C LEU A 842 -9.40 30.83 -15.69
N THR A 843 -9.88 31.78 -14.88
CA THR A 843 -11.27 31.81 -14.39
C THR A 843 -12.28 31.89 -15.54
N SER A 844 -12.01 32.69 -16.58
CA SER A 844 -12.91 32.88 -17.72
C SER A 844 -13.17 31.61 -18.53
N THR A 845 -12.24 30.64 -18.49
CA THR A 845 -12.41 29.35 -19.18
C THR A 845 -13.44 28.42 -18.52
N ASN A 846 -13.84 28.70 -17.27
CA ASN A 846 -14.77 27.89 -16.48
C ASN A 846 -14.40 26.38 -16.43
N GLN A 847 -13.11 26.05 -16.52
CA GLN A 847 -12.64 24.66 -16.50
C GLN A 847 -11.99 24.23 -15.18
N TYR A 848 -11.63 25.18 -14.31
CA TYR A 848 -10.92 24.93 -13.07
C TYR A 848 -11.89 24.75 -11.91
N GLU A 849 -11.71 23.68 -11.16
CA GLU A 849 -12.41 23.49 -9.88
C GLU A 849 -11.72 24.23 -8.73
N VAL A 850 -10.40 24.42 -8.84
CA VAL A 850 -9.60 25.21 -7.91
C VAL A 850 -8.60 26.07 -8.68
N ILE A 851 -8.52 27.35 -8.32
CA ILE A 851 -7.42 28.24 -8.67
C ILE A 851 -6.88 28.80 -7.35
N PHE A 852 -5.60 28.52 -7.08
CA PHE A 852 -4.97 28.83 -5.81
C PHE A 852 -3.78 29.77 -6.03
N ASP A 853 -3.83 30.91 -5.33
CA ASP A 853 -2.74 31.89 -5.20
C ASP A 853 -1.68 31.37 -4.23
N ASP A 854 -0.68 30.66 -4.77
CA ASP A 854 0.41 30.13 -3.96
C ASP A 854 1.60 31.10 -3.85
N ASP A 855 1.52 32.31 -4.43
CA ASP A 855 2.58 33.32 -4.39
C ASP A 855 3.07 33.60 -2.96
N SER A 856 4.35 33.30 -2.73
CA SER A 856 5.22 33.68 -1.60
C SER A 856 6.33 32.65 -1.44
N ALA A 857 7.39 32.99 -0.70
CA ALA A 857 8.56 32.13 -0.48
C ALA A 857 8.26 30.62 -0.31
N GLY A 858 8.95 29.82 -1.12
CA GLY A 858 8.82 28.37 -1.14
C GLY A 858 7.56 27.83 -1.85
N GLU A 859 6.85 28.62 -2.66
CA GLU A 859 5.69 28.16 -3.42
C GLU A 859 5.92 26.90 -4.28
N ILE A 860 4.81 26.30 -4.70
CA ILE A 860 4.77 25.28 -5.75
C ILE A 860 4.95 25.96 -7.12
N ALA A 861 4.17 27.00 -7.35
CA ALA A 861 4.16 27.92 -8.49
C ALA A 861 3.40 29.19 -8.09
N ASP A 862 3.47 30.29 -8.84
CA ASP A 862 2.72 31.51 -8.50
C ASP A 862 1.20 31.30 -8.49
N VAL A 863 0.70 30.50 -9.44
CA VAL A 863 -0.70 30.07 -9.50
C VAL A 863 -0.77 28.56 -9.74
N VAL A 864 -1.56 27.87 -8.92
CA VAL A 864 -1.84 26.45 -9.08
C VAL A 864 -3.29 26.27 -9.51
N GLY A 865 -3.49 25.73 -10.72
CA GLY A 865 -4.80 25.37 -11.24
C GLY A 865 -5.06 23.87 -11.09
N VAL A 866 -6.27 23.50 -10.68
CA VAL A 866 -6.72 22.11 -10.66
C VAL A 866 -7.94 21.96 -11.55
N ILE A 867 -7.80 21.08 -12.54
CA ILE A 867 -8.86 20.66 -13.44
C ILE A 867 -9.26 19.23 -13.08
N ASP A 868 -10.56 19.02 -12.94
CA ASP A 868 -11.18 17.74 -12.63
C ASP A 868 -12.18 17.41 -13.73
N LYS A 869 -11.73 16.64 -14.74
CA LYS A 869 -12.54 16.27 -15.92
C LYS A 869 -12.17 14.86 -16.38
N ASN A 870 -13.17 14.08 -16.80
CA ASN A 870 -13.01 12.76 -17.44
C ASN A 870 -12.17 11.76 -16.62
N ASP A 871 -12.50 11.56 -15.34
CA ASP A 871 -11.84 10.57 -14.46
C ASP A 871 -10.32 10.75 -14.35
N LYS A 872 -9.87 12.00 -14.44
CA LYS A 872 -8.47 12.41 -14.40
C LYS A 872 -8.33 13.76 -13.71
N ILE A 873 -7.34 13.86 -12.82
CA ILE A 873 -6.99 15.14 -12.21
C ILE A 873 -5.78 15.72 -12.94
N THR A 874 -5.93 16.94 -13.44
CA THR A 874 -4.80 17.68 -14.05
C THR A 874 -4.45 18.85 -13.16
N VAL A 875 -3.21 18.87 -12.68
CA VAL A 875 -2.67 19.99 -11.89
C VAL A 875 -1.74 20.79 -12.79
N GLN A 876 -2.03 22.08 -12.89
CA GLN A 876 -1.28 23.01 -13.72
C GLN A 876 -0.54 24.02 -12.87
N PHE A 877 0.75 24.16 -13.11
CA PHE A 877 1.63 25.10 -12.43
C PHE A 877 1.91 26.28 -13.35
N TYR A 878 1.52 27.48 -12.94
CA TYR A 878 1.77 28.71 -13.69
C TYR A 878 2.83 29.53 -12.95
N HIS A 879 3.99 29.66 -13.56
CA HIS A 879 5.10 30.47 -13.07
C HIS A 879 5.08 31.83 -13.75
N CYS A 880 4.81 32.90 -13.00
CA CYS A 880 4.61 34.25 -13.51
C CYS A 880 5.84 35.10 -13.22
N LYS A 881 6.34 35.84 -14.23
CA LYS A 881 7.46 36.75 -14.01
C LYS A 881 7.27 38.09 -14.70
N TYR A 882 7.66 39.18 -14.02
CA TYR A 882 7.68 40.51 -14.64
C TYR A 882 8.71 40.61 -15.78
N ALA A 883 8.47 41.55 -16.68
CA ALA A 883 9.37 41.91 -17.77
C ALA A 883 10.43 42.93 -17.33
N HIS A 884 11.66 42.78 -17.80
CA HIS A 884 12.73 43.73 -17.53
C HIS A 884 12.66 45.00 -18.40
N GLY A 885 11.82 45.01 -19.44
CA GLY A 885 11.55 46.20 -20.27
C GLY A 885 10.09 46.66 -20.20
N ASP A 886 9.84 47.89 -20.65
CA ASP A 886 8.49 48.50 -20.68
C ASP A 886 7.60 47.97 -21.82
N ARG A 887 8.19 47.24 -22.78
CA ARG A 887 7.48 46.65 -23.93
C ARG A 887 7.95 45.21 -24.16
N PRO A 888 7.08 44.32 -24.70
CA PRO A 888 7.49 42.99 -25.13
C PRO A 888 8.66 43.03 -26.13
N GLY A 889 9.51 42.01 -26.11
CA GLY A 889 10.65 41.90 -27.00
C GLY A 889 11.40 40.58 -26.83
N ALA A 890 12.64 40.53 -27.29
CA ALA A 890 13.45 39.30 -27.34
C ALA A 890 14.54 39.24 -26.26
N ARG A 891 14.21 39.61 -25.01
CA ARG A 891 15.19 39.68 -23.92
C ARG A 891 15.33 38.32 -23.26
N VAL A 892 16.51 37.73 -23.37
CA VAL A 892 16.84 36.44 -22.72
C VAL A 892 16.71 36.53 -21.18
N ALA A 893 17.01 37.69 -20.59
CA ALA A 893 16.89 37.93 -19.15
C ALA A 893 15.47 37.74 -18.60
N ASP A 894 14.44 37.88 -19.44
CA ASP A 894 13.04 37.66 -19.05
C ASP A 894 12.74 36.15 -18.79
N LEU A 895 13.61 35.24 -19.25
CA LEU A 895 13.42 33.78 -19.12
C LEU A 895 14.16 33.13 -17.94
N TYR A 896 15.23 33.74 -17.43
CA TYR A 896 16.13 33.04 -16.50
C TYR A 896 15.43 32.58 -15.22
N GLU A 897 14.82 33.50 -14.47
CA GLU A 897 14.21 33.16 -13.20
C GLU A 897 13.00 32.23 -13.35
N VAL A 898 12.15 32.48 -14.35
CA VAL A 898 10.90 31.73 -14.57
C VAL A 898 11.17 30.29 -15.04
N CYS A 899 12.20 30.07 -15.86
CA CYS A 899 12.64 28.71 -16.21
C CYS A 899 13.20 27.97 -14.99
N GLY A 900 13.94 28.67 -14.11
CA GLY A 900 14.44 28.11 -12.85
C GLY A 900 13.31 27.69 -11.91
N GLN A 901 12.26 28.51 -11.77
CA GLN A 901 11.06 28.18 -10.98
C GLN A 901 10.30 26.97 -11.55
N ALA A 902 10.13 26.92 -12.88
CA ALA A 902 9.50 25.79 -13.57
C ALA A 902 10.21 24.47 -13.26
N GLU A 903 11.54 24.42 -13.40
CA GLU A 903 12.32 23.21 -13.10
C GLU A 903 12.27 22.82 -11.62
N LYS A 904 12.33 23.79 -10.71
CA LYS A 904 12.31 23.53 -9.27
C LYS A 904 10.98 22.94 -8.80
N SER A 905 9.87 23.26 -9.47
CA SER A 905 8.53 22.79 -9.11
C SER A 905 8.33 21.29 -9.26
N ILE A 906 9.17 20.58 -10.05
CA ILE A 906 8.99 19.14 -10.31
C ILE A 906 9.09 18.27 -9.06
N LYS A 907 9.80 18.73 -8.02
CA LYS A 907 9.93 17.97 -6.78
C LYS A 907 8.57 17.65 -6.15
N TRP A 908 7.57 18.50 -6.41
CA TRP A 908 6.20 18.33 -5.95
C TRP A 908 5.45 17.21 -6.69
N CYS A 909 5.91 16.84 -7.89
CA CYS A 909 5.25 15.84 -8.73
C CYS A 909 5.52 14.40 -8.26
N GLN A 910 6.49 14.19 -7.37
CA GLN A 910 6.77 12.88 -6.79
C GLN A 910 5.65 12.38 -5.87
N ASP A 911 4.97 13.30 -5.17
CA ASP A 911 3.83 13.00 -4.30
C ASP A 911 2.71 14.02 -4.56
N PRO A 912 1.74 13.70 -5.45
CA PRO A 912 0.61 14.57 -5.74
C PRO A 912 -0.21 14.94 -4.50
N SER A 913 -0.29 14.05 -3.50
CA SER A 913 -1.04 14.33 -2.26
C SER A 913 -0.33 15.39 -1.40
N ALA A 914 1.00 15.42 -1.43
CA ALA A 914 1.79 16.42 -0.71
C ALA A 914 1.54 17.86 -1.21
N ILE A 915 1.22 18.03 -2.50
CA ILE A 915 0.80 19.32 -3.08
C ILE A 915 -0.44 19.85 -2.37
N ILE A 916 -1.46 18.99 -2.25
CA ILE A 916 -2.71 19.39 -1.62
C ILE A 916 -2.51 19.68 -0.12
N ASP A 917 -1.73 18.84 0.58
CA ASP A 917 -1.39 19.07 1.98
C ASP A 917 -0.61 20.36 2.21
N ARG A 918 0.18 20.78 1.22
CA ARG A 918 0.87 22.07 1.23
C ARG A 918 -0.10 23.24 1.04
N MET A 919 -0.98 23.17 0.04
CA MET A 919 -1.99 24.20 -0.21
C MET A 919 -2.91 24.40 1.00
N ILE A 920 -3.36 23.31 1.64
CA ILE A 920 -4.17 23.36 2.88
C ILE A 920 -3.44 24.12 3.99
N ARG A 921 -2.15 23.82 4.21
CA ARG A 921 -1.33 24.50 5.23
C ARG A 921 -1.15 25.99 4.93
N ARG A 922 -0.89 26.34 3.67
CA ARG A 922 -0.68 27.74 3.24
C ARG A 922 -1.96 28.56 3.28
N GLU A 923 -3.11 27.94 3.00
CA GLU A 923 -4.42 28.57 3.23
C GLU A 923 -4.65 28.85 4.71
N ALA A 924 -4.40 27.86 5.58
CA ALA A 924 -4.60 28.03 7.03
C ALA A 924 -3.76 29.21 7.58
N ALA A 925 -2.56 29.41 7.05
CA ALA A 925 -1.72 30.56 7.39
C ALA A 925 -2.30 31.91 6.90
N ARG A 926 -2.82 31.98 5.66
CA ARG A 926 -3.46 33.21 5.11
C ARG A 926 -4.77 33.53 5.84
N ALA A 927 -5.55 32.50 6.20
CA ALA A 927 -6.80 32.64 6.95
C ALA A 927 -6.60 33.29 8.32
N GLN A 928 -5.49 33.00 9.01
CA GLN A 928 -5.14 33.66 10.28
C GLN A 928 -4.91 35.17 10.14
N LEU A 929 -4.54 35.63 8.94
CA LEU A 929 -4.34 37.04 8.61
C LEU A 929 -5.61 37.71 8.02
N GLY A 930 -6.74 36.99 7.98
CA GLY A 930 -8.02 37.52 7.49
C GLY A 930 -8.19 37.51 5.97
N GLY A 931 -7.39 36.74 5.23
CA GLY A 931 -7.51 36.58 3.76
C GLY A 931 -7.63 35.12 3.33
N THR A 932 -7.79 34.89 2.02
CA THR A 932 -7.79 33.55 1.41
C THR A 932 -6.86 33.50 0.22
N ARG A 933 -6.29 32.33 -0.06
CA ARG A 933 -5.52 32.02 -1.27
C ARG A 933 -6.40 31.43 -2.38
N PHE A 934 -7.67 31.15 -2.13
CA PHE A 934 -8.58 30.68 -3.17
C PHE A 934 -9.08 31.84 -4.03
N GLU A 935 -8.83 31.74 -5.33
CA GLU A 935 -9.48 32.57 -6.36
C GLU A 935 -10.72 31.87 -6.93
N VAL A 936 -10.60 30.55 -7.10
CA VAL A 936 -11.71 29.64 -7.42
C VAL A 936 -11.62 28.43 -6.51
N GLY A 937 -12.76 27.90 -6.08
CA GLY A 937 -12.85 26.74 -5.21
C GLY A 937 -12.83 27.11 -3.71
N SER A 938 -12.54 26.12 -2.87
CA SER A 938 -12.53 26.27 -1.41
C SER A 938 -11.70 25.17 -0.77
N LEU A 939 -11.42 25.30 0.54
CA LEU A 939 -10.76 24.23 1.31
C LEU A 939 -11.52 22.90 1.22
N LYS A 940 -12.86 22.97 1.18
CA LYS A 940 -13.73 21.81 0.98
C LYS A 940 -13.48 21.17 -0.38
N LYS A 941 -13.48 21.97 -1.45
CA LYS A 941 -13.21 21.49 -2.81
C LYS A 941 -11.80 20.93 -2.97
N LEU A 942 -10.83 21.52 -2.30
CA LEU A 942 -9.45 21.05 -2.32
C LEU A 942 -9.29 19.67 -1.64
N LYS A 943 -10.02 19.41 -0.54
CA LYS A 943 -10.09 18.08 0.07
C LYS A 943 -10.81 17.07 -0.84
N GLU A 944 -11.87 17.50 -1.52
CA GLU A 944 -12.57 16.71 -2.54
C GLU A 944 -11.58 16.24 -3.63
N VAL A 945 -10.80 17.16 -4.18
CA VAL A 945 -9.73 16.89 -5.14
C VAL A 945 -8.69 15.92 -4.57
N LYS A 946 -8.24 16.12 -3.33
CA LYS A 946 -7.29 15.21 -2.67
C LYS A 946 -7.83 13.77 -2.64
N ASN A 947 -9.11 13.63 -2.34
CA ASN A 947 -9.78 12.34 -2.32
C ASN A 947 -9.90 11.75 -3.73
N LYS A 948 -10.15 12.57 -4.74
CA LYS A 948 -10.14 12.18 -6.16
C LYS A 948 -8.77 11.73 -6.67
N MET A 949 -7.69 12.42 -6.32
CA MET A 949 -6.30 12.07 -6.72
C MET A 949 -5.86 10.67 -6.26
N ARG A 950 -6.54 10.12 -5.26
CA ARG A 950 -6.30 8.76 -4.76
C ARG A 950 -6.91 7.67 -5.63
N ILE A 951 -7.85 8.03 -6.51
CA ILE A 951 -8.62 7.12 -7.36
C ILE A 951 -8.27 7.38 -8.83
N PHE A 952 -8.19 8.64 -9.22
CA PHE A 952 -7.94 9.05 -10.58
C PHE A 952 -6.46 9.37 -10.81
N PRO A 953 -5.90 8.99 -11.97
CA PRO A 953 -4.53 9.35 -12.31
C PRO A 953 -4.38 10.87 -12.29
N THR A 954 -3.28 11.33 -11.68
CA THR A 954 -2.93 12.74 -11.65
C THR A 954 -1.85 13.02 -12.68
N THR A 955 -2.05 14.02 -13.54
CA THR A 955 -1.02 14.51 -14.45
C THR A 955 -0.68 15.96 -14.17
N PHE A 956 0.54 16.32 -14.51
CA PHE A 956 1.09 17.65 -14.29
C PHE A 956 1.38 18.34 -15.61
N GLU A 957 1.09 19.64 -15.67
CA GLU A 957 1.49 20.52 -16.76
C GLU A 957 2.11 21.77 -16.18
N ILE A 958 3.18 22.26 -16.80
CA ILE A 958 3.89 23.44 -16.32
C ILE A 958 3.83 24.52 -17.39
N PHE A 959 3.49 25.73 -16.96
CA PHE A 959 3.34 26.92 -17.77
C PHE A 959 4.32 27.97 -17.30
N ILE A 960 5.15 28.48 -18.20
CA ILE A 960 5.89 29.71 -18.01
C ILE A 960 5.00 30.85 -18.52
N VAL A 961 4.80 31.89 -17.69
CA VAL A 961 4.07 33.10 -18.06
C VAL A 961 5.03 34.28 -18.03
N GLN A 962 5.42 34.73 -19.21
CA GLN A 962 6.33 35.86 -19.36
C GLN A 962 5.85 36.78 -20.50
N PRO A 963 5.02 37.80 -20.19
CA PRO A 963 4.50 38.73 -21.19
C PRO A 963 5.56 39.67 -21.76
N GLY A 964 6.74 39.77 -21.13
CA GLY A 964 7.89 40.49 -21.69
C GLY A 964 8.43 39.90 -22.99
N ILE A 965 8.04 38.67 -23.35
CA ILE A 965 8.47 38.00 -24.58
C ILE A 965 7.51 38.33 -25.71
N ASP A 966 8.05 38.74 -26.85
CA ASP A 966 7.32 38.87 -28.11
C ASP A 966 7.44 37.56 -28.91
N SER A 967 6.32 36.87 -29.10
CA SER A 967 6.21 35.61 -29.84
C SER A 967 6.73 35.65 -31.27
N THR A 968 6.71 36.82 -31.92
CA THR A 968 7.19 37.01 -33.30
C THR A 968 8.70 37.27 -33.38
N SER A 969 9.33 37.57 -32.25
CA SER A 969 10.74 38.00 -32.17
C SER A 969 11.61 37.04 -31.34
N ILE A 970 11.14 35.83 -31.04
CA ILE A 970 11.87 34.85 -30.22
C ILE A 970 13.19 34.47 -30.89
N THR A 971 14.29 34.60 -30.14
CA THR A 971 15.65 34.30 -30.62
C THR A 971 16.04 32.85 -30.35
N ASP A 972 17.06 32.36 -31.06
CA ASP A 972 17.62 31.02 -30.86
C ASP A 972 18.09 30.79 -29.41
N ASP A 973 18.64 31.81 -28.74
CA ASP A 973 19.09 31.69 -27.36
C ASP A 973 17.92 31.52 -26.38
N MET A 974 16.78 32.16 -26.65
CA MET A 974 15.55 31.93 -25.88
C MET A 974 15.03 30.51 -26.10
N LEU A 975 15.04 30.02 -27.35
CA LEU A 975 14.62 28.66 -27.67
C LEU A 975 15.52 27.60 -27.03
N ARG A 976 16.83 27.84 -26.92
CA ARG A 976 17.76 26.95 -26.23
C ARG A 976 17.40 26.79 -24.75
N ILE A 977 17.17 27.89 -24.04
CA ILE A 977 16.78 27.86 -22.62
C ILE A 977 15.48 27.07 -22.44
N LEU A 978 14.46 27.38 -23.24
CA LEU A 978 13.17 26.70 -23.21
C LEU A 978 13.28 25.21 -23.55
N ALA A 979 14.12 24.84 -24.52
CA ALA A 979 14.40 23.44 -24.87
C ALA A 979 15.04 22.67 -23.72
N GLY A 980 16.02 23.27 -23.04
CA GLY A 980 16.66 22.68 -21.88
C GLY A 980 15.69 22.42 -20.73
N THR A 981 14.88 23.43 -20.38
CA THR A 981 13.85 23.29 -19.35
C THR A 981 12.83 22.23 -19.73
N ALA A 982 12.31 22.23 -20.96
CA ALA A 982 11.38 21.20 -21.42
C ALA A 982 11.98 19.78 -21.38
N SER A 983 13.25 19.62 -21.77
CA SER A 983 13.95 18.33 -21.68
C SER A 983 14.13 17.89 -20.23
N TYR A 984 14.46 18.80 -19.32
CA TYR A 984 14.60 18.50 -17.89
C TYR A 984 13.29 17.99 -17.28
N LEU A 985 12.18 18.67 -17.56
CA LEU A 985 10.84 18.28 -17.10
C LEU A 985 10.40 16.92 -17.67
N MET A 986 10.73 16.64 -18.93
CA MET A 986 10.40 15.39 -19.60
C MET A 986 11.25 14.20 -19.12
N ASP A 987 12.55 14.40 -18.89
CA ASP A 987 13.46 13.32 -18.47
C ASP A 987 13.22 12.86 -17.03
N THR A 988 12.73 13.76 -16.17
CA THR A 988 12.58 13.53 -14.74
C THR A 988 11.22 12.90 -14.41
N TYR A 989 10.13 13.57 -14.79
CA TYR A 989 8.75 13.18 -14.45
C TYR A 989 7.81 13.13 -15.67
N SER A 990 8.35 13.17 -16.89
CA SER A 990 7.56 13.11 -18.13
C SER A 990 6.52 14.25 -18.25
N ILE A 991 6.89 15.46 -17.81
CA ILE A 991 6.00 16.63 -17.75
C ILE A 991 6.17 17.51 -18.99
N ASN A 992 5.05 18.01 -19.54
CA ASN A 992 5.06 18.95 -20.65
C ASN A 992 5.20 20.41 -20.16
N LEU A 993 5.99 21.19 -20.91
CA LEU A 993 6.17 22.63 -20.73
C LEU A 993 5.41 23.41 -21.80
N GLN A 994 4.69 24.46 -21.40
CA GLN A 994 4.09 25.45 -22.29
C GLN A 994 4.54 26.87 -21.89
N VAL A 995 4.54 27.79 -22.85
CA VAL A 995 5.00 29.17 -22.64
C VAL A 995 3.92 30.14 -23.07
N ILE A 996 3.48 31.01 -22.17
CA ILE A 996 2.51 32.09 -22.42
C ILE A 996 3.28 33.41 -22.52
N CYS A 997 3.11 34.11 -23.63
CA CYS A 997 3.81 35.37 -23.94
C CYS A 997 2.93 36.36 -24.72
N SER A 998 3.51 37.47 -25.20
CA SER A 998 2.84 38.53 -25.97
C SER A 998 2.88 38.34 -27.49
#